data_AF-A0A411HGC7-F1
#
_entry.id   AF-A0A411HGC7-F1
#
_cell.length_a   1.000
_cell.length_b   1.000
_cell.length_c   1.000
_cell.angle_alpha   90.00
_cell.angle_beta   90.00
_cell.angle_gamma   90.00
#
_symmetry.space_group_name_H-M   'P 1'
#
loop_
_entity.id
_entity.type
_entity.pdbx_description
1 polymer ?
#
loop_
_entity_poly.entity_id
_entity_poly.type
_entity_poly.pdbx_seq_one_letter_code
_entity_poly.pdbx_strand_id
1 'polypeptide(L)'
;MATTQSVPMDCMMRFPVMRERARIACPTVYNLPQLDTARRFFTDVRCDILDRHESNPLSSANLQSGWITMTLSPLVSPRRWPTLLLCILLAGCGSIGTRGDDSAEAQHAEQLQRKGDFHAAAQAWLDLGDAAFADRAYYHLRAAEALRQEGDLEAAARALEDVKRRKLADDQIIRYDLLEAEIALSRKDAHRAVELLGSSDNGLPMPLRLRLLELRARAQAANADPIGSARTRLQLDRWLSDGDREQNRTQIVETLAKAPVEVLQRQAQALTGNDPLLPWIERALRKNGQALPQEIPNPALPIGTLTPDQNNRMTREGYKPVHLVALLLPTDGPLRSVAQSIRDGFFAAYFADAPEQRPEIRSYDAGLTPQDSVAAYQRAVNDGAERVAGPLSKEAVAELFRQGNLRVPVLALNHPDSGENPPSGSVEFGLLPDAEGAQVAEHMIARGITRAAIFAATDEWAERAALAFRAQFEQRGGRILGEARVRDADVNYSSPIKQALADFSTAKTVPATTANDIDTPTVPADGIFIAMRPQQARLLLPQVKIAGYKMPVFATSHVYAGSATQGLDRDLDGVQFCDAPWLFDIAAGVPLRSELARNLPTARGVSARLFALGLDAYNLMPYLDSLRGHQESYQPGATGQLSIDAYGRVQRLLIWAQFENGNARAINGELTLSSAP
;
A
#
# COMPACT_ATOMS: atom_id res chain seq x y z
N MET A 1 48.93 -41.73 -17.70
CA MET A 1 48.31 -41.68 -19.04
C MET A 1 47.75 -40.26 -19.18
N ALA A 2 48.19 -39.40 -20.09
CA ALA A 2 48.30 -39.56 -21.56
C ALA A 2 46.89 -39.64 -22.19
N THR A 3 46.50 -38.81 -23.18
CA THR A 3 47.32 -37.87 -24.01
C THR A 3 46.43 -36.82 -24.74
N THR A 4 46.84 -35.53 -24.77
CA THR A 4 46.96 -34.57 -25.93
C THR A 4 45.88 -34.48 -27.05
N GLN A 5 45.65 -33.36 -27.79
CA GLN A 5 46.23 -32.00 -27.83
C GLN A 5 45.36 -30.96 -28.63
N SER A 6 45.67 -29.66 -28.43
CA SER A 6 45.53 -28.41 -29.25
C SER A 6 44.86 -28.43 -30.66
N VAL A 7 44.05 -27.45 -31.13
CA VAL A 7 44.20 -25.94 -31.20
C VAL A 7 45.32 -25.48 -32.18
N PRO A 8 45.24 -24.37 -32.98
CA PRO A 8 44.17 -23.37 -33.30
C PRO A 8 43.89 -23.19 -34.83
N MET A 9 43.02 -22.22 -35.22
CA MET A 9 43.35 -21.24 -36.29
C MET A 9 42.43 -20.00 -36.30
N ASP A 10 42.95 -18.85 -36.77
CA ASP A 10 42.26 -17.55 -36.90
C ASP A 10 41.39 -17.41 -38.17
N CYS A 11 40.42 -16.47 -38.14
CA CYS A 11 40.01 -15.75 -39.35
C CYS A 11 39.46 -14.35 -39.04
N MET A 12 39.96 -13.32 -39.74
CA MET A 12 39.45 -11.94 -39.67
C MET A 12 38.30 -11.73 -40.68
N MET A 13 37.27 -10.96 -40.32
CA MET A 13 37.00 -9.65 -40.97
C MET A 13 35.72 -8.90 -40.49
N ARG A 14 35.89 -7.59 -40.28
CA ARG A 14 34.97 -6.46 -40.60
C ARG A 14 33.50 -6.51 -40.14
N PHE A 15 33.22 -5.72 -39.10
CA PHE A 15 31.89 -5.13 -38.86
C PHE A 15 31.53 -4.08 -39.93
N PRO A 16 30.25 -4.01 -40.36
CA PRO A 16 29.58 -2.78 -40.77
C PRO A 16 28.77 -2.20 -39.60
N VAL A 17 28.80 -0.87 -39.42
CA VAL A 17 27.96 -0.17 -38.44
C VAL A 17 26.60 0.18 -39.06
N MET A 18 25.51 -0.23 -38.41
CA MET A 18 24.19 0.37 -38.63
C MET A 18 23.74 1.12 -37.37
N ARG A 19 23.30 2.37 -37.56
CA ARG A 19 22.63 3.18 -36.54
C ARG A 19 21.13 2.97 -36.67
N GLU A 20 20.51 2.30 -35.71
CA GLU A 20 19.05 2.23 -35.66
C GLU A 20 18.51 3.25 -34.63
N ARG A 21 17.65 4.15 -35.08
CA ARG A 21 17.05 5.18 -34.21
C ARG A 21 15.79 4.62 -33.55
N ALA A 22 15.86 4.35 -32.25
CA ALA A 22 14.67 4.03 -31.47
C ALA A 22 13.67 5.21 -31.53
N ARG A 23 12.52 5.00 -32.20
CA ARG A 23 11.35 5.86 -32.03
C ARG A 23 10.54 5.31 -30.86
N ILE A 24 10.32 6.15 -29.85
CA ILE A 24 9.37 5.86 -28.77
C ILE A 24 7.96 6.04 -29.34
N ALA A 25 7.12 5.02 -29.22
CA ALA A 25 5.72 5.07 -29.66
C ALA A 25 4.80 5.26 -28.46
N CYS A 26 3.95 6.30 -28.51
CA CYS A 26 2.78 6.37 -27.63
C CYS A 26 1.68 5.42 -28.16
N PRO A 27 0.97 4.69 -27.30
CA PRO A 27 -0.11 3.81 -27.74
C PRO A 27 -1.37 4.61 -28.05
N THR A 28 -1.87 4.53 -29.28
CA THR A 28 -3.18 5.07 -29.68
C THR A 28 -4.20 3.94 -29.76
N VAL A 29 -5.39 4.22 -29.24
CA VAL A 29 -6.61 3.39 -29.22
C VAL A 29 -6.83 2.59 -30.51
N TYR A 30 -7.14 1.30 -30.38
CA TYR A 30 -7.74 0.49 -31.45
C TYR A 30 -9.12 -0.03 -31.05
N ASN A 31 -10.04 -0.02 -32.01
CA ASN A 31 -11.44 -0.39 -31.84
C ASN A 31 -11.69 -1.91 -31.93
N LEU A 32 -12.82 -2.32 -31.34
CA LEU A 32 -13.44 -3.64 -31.55
C LEU A 32 -13.86 -3.86 -33.01
N PRO A 33 -13.69 -5.08 -33.56
CA PRO A 33 -14.56 -5.63 -34.59
C PRO A 33 -15.66 -6.51 -33.95
N GLN A 34 -16.87 -6.49 -34.52
CA GLN A 34 -17.99 -7.34 -34.11
C GLN A 34 -18.34 -8.34 -35.23
N LEU A 35 -18.71 -9.57 -34.83
CA LEU A 35 -19.32 -10.63 -35.66
C LEU A 35 -18.34 -11.23 -36.72
N ASP A 36 -18.39 -12.54 -37.04
CA ASP A 36 -19.58 -13.33 -37.33
C ASP A 36 -19.45 -14.85 -37.01
N THR A 37 -20.61 -15.52 -36.96
CA THR A 37 -20.91 -16.96 -37.18
C THR A 37 -20.20 -18.05 -36.37
N ALA A 38 -20.95 -18.63 -35.42
CA ALA A 38 -20.89 -20.07 -35.08
C ALA A 38 -22.30 -20.61 -34.76
N ARG A 39 -22.55 -21.91 -34.96
CA ARG A 39 -23.88 -22.57 -34.88
C ARG A 39 -23.87 -23.72 -33.86
N ARG A 40 -25.06 -24.08 -33.34
CA ARG A 40 -25.43 -25.32 -32.60
C ARG A 40 -24.95 -25.41 -31.13
N PHE A 41 -25.55 -26.19 -30.23
CA PHE A 41 -26.66 -27.18 -30.31
C PHE A 41 -27.42 -27.30 -28.95
N PHE A 42 -28.77 -27.26 -28.95
CA PHE A 42 -29.71 -27.74 -27.87
C PHE A 42 -29.60 -27.07 -26.46
N THR A 43 -30.57 -27.16 -25.52
CA THR A 43 -31.86 -27.91 -25.43
C THR A 43 -32.96 -27.09 -24.71
N ASP A 44 -34.22 -27.52 -24.86
CA ASP A 44 -35.46 -27.31 -24.04
C ASP A 44 -35.49 -26.26 -22.91
N VAL A 45 -36.44 -25.30 -22.90
CA VAL A 45 -37.91 -25.42 -22.80
C VAL A 45 -38.43 -25.87 -21.42
N ARG A 46 -38.99 -24.90 -20.68
CA ARG A 46 -40.23 -25.11 -19.90
C ARG A 46 -40.96 -23.78 -19.67
N CYS A 47 -42.24 -23.74 -19.99
CA CYS A 47 -43.17 -22.65 -19.68
C CYS A 47 -44.06 -23.03 -18.48
N ASP A 48 -45.02 -22.14 -18.17
CA ASP A 48 -46.28 -22.38 -17.45
C ASP A 48 -46.20 -22.54 -15.91
N ILE A 49 -47.16 -22.06 -15.09
CA ILE A 49 -48.20 -21.00 -15.17
C ILE A 49 -48.74 -20.77 -13.72
N LEU A 50 -49.74 -19.89 -13.51
CA LEU A 50 -50.47 -19.53 -12.25
C LEU A 50 -49.89 -18.29 -11.54
N ASP A 51 -50.50 -17.09 -11.47
CA ASP A 51 -51.87 -16.55 -11.64
C ASP A 51 -52.70 -16.36 -10.34
N ARG A 52 -52.99 -15.07 -10.03
CA ARG A 52 -54.14 -14.47 -9.29
C ARG A 52 -54.21 -14.28 -7.74
N HIS A 53 -54.62 -13.03 -7.40
CA HIS A 53 -55.56 -12.54 -6.35
C HIS A 53 -55.31 -12.90 -4.86
N GLU A 54 -55.10 -11.91 -3.96
CA GLU A 54 -56.10 -11.16 -3.14
C GLU A 54 -56.79 -12.01 -2.04
N SER A 55 -56.97 -11.58 -0.78
CA SER A 55 -56.81 -10.24 -0.14
C SER A 55 -56.81 -10.30 1.42
N ASN A 56 -56.26 -9.25 2.08
CA ASN A 56 -56.64 -8.50 3.33
C ASN A 56 -57.48 -9.14 4.49
N PRO A 57 -57.69 -8.48 5.69
CA PRO A 57 -57.24 -7.17 6.22
C PRO A 57 -56.80 -7.15 7.74
N LEU A 58 -56.72 -5.94 8.34
CA LEU A 58 -56.64 -5.58 9.79
C LEU A 58 -55.24 -5.72 10.44
N SER A 59 -54.75 -4.88 11.39
CA SER A 59 -55.17 -3.59 12.02
C SER A 59 -54.02 -3.10 12.96
N SER A 60 -53.88 -1.87 13.51
CA SER A 60 -54.51 -0.53 13.31
C SER A 60 -53.82 0.53 14.23
N ALA A 61 -53.99 1.84 13.94
CA ALA A 61 -53.68 3.02 14.81
C ALA A 61 -52.18 3.42 14.97
N ASN A 62 -51.77 4.69 15.16
CA ASN A 62 -52.55 5.96 15.27
C ASN A 62 -51.72 7.24 14.97
N LEU A 63 -52.33 8.25 14.31
CA LEU A 63 -52.10 9.73 14.43
C LEU A 63 -50.68 10.32 14.14
N GLN A 64 -50.46 11.59 13.75
CA GLN A 64 -51.23 12.84 13.51
C GLN A 64 -50.59 13.54 12.28
N SER A 65 -51.26 13.90 11.17
CA SER A 65 -52.26 14.98 10.91
C SER A 65 -51.66 16.30 10.37
N GLY A 66 -52.09 16.73 9.17
CA GLY A 66 -51.73 18.04 8.59
C GLY A 66 -52.26 18.23 7.17
N TRP A 67 -53.54 18.56 7.02
CA TRP A 67 -54.20 18.76 5.71
C TRP A 67 -54.67 20.21 5.53
N ILE A 68 -54.55 20.74 4.32
CA ILE A 68 -55.38 21.83 3.79
C ILE A 68 -55.94 21.40 2.43
N THR A 69 -57.25 21.60 2.24
CA THR A 69 -58.05 21.29 1.05
C THR A 69 -57.97 22.46 0.03
N MET A 70 -58.59 22.49 -1.17
CA MET A 70 -59.95 22.04 -1.49
C MET A 70 -60.28 22.06 -3.01
N THR A 71 -61.07 21.06 -3.44
CA THR A 71 -62.01 21.03 -4.61
C THR A 71 -61.54 21.34 -6.05
N LEU A 72 -61.76 20.34 -6.94
CA LEU A 72 -62.16 20.57 -8.33
C LEU A 72 -63.69 20.74 -8.45
N SER A 73 -64.18 21.33 -9.56
CA SER A 73 -65.31 20.79 -10.36
C SER A 73 -65.46 21.50 -11.72
N PRO A 74 -66.19 20.92 -12.71
CA PRO A 74 -65.94 21.15 -14.15
C PRO A 74 -67.11 21.81 -14.91
N LEU A 75 -67.01 21.93 -16.25
CA LEU A 75 -68.14 21.77 -17.20
C LEU A 75 -67.72 21.75 -18.70
N VAL A 76 -67.91 20.59 -19.36
CA VAL A 76 -68.44 20.34 -20.73
C VAL A 76 -67.84 21.03 -22.00
N SER A 77 -68.02 20.36 -23.14
CA SER A 77 -67.45 20.54 -24.49
C SER A 77 -68.47 21.22 -25.47
N PRO A 78 -68.34 21.26 -26.84
CA PRO A 78 -67.32 20.66 -27.72
C PRO A 78 -66.88 21.44 -29.01
N ARG A 79 -65.90 20.84 -29.73
CA ARG A 79 -65.79 20.74 -31.22
C ARG A 79 -65.46 22.00 -32.07
N ARG A 80 -64.20 22.10 -32.51
CA ARG A 80 -63.77 22.24 -33.94
C ARG A 80 -62.23 22.18 -34.11
N TRP A 81 -61.74 21.30 -34.99
CA TRP A 81 -60.44 21.41 -35.68
C TRP A 81 -60.61 22.25 -36.96
N PRO A 82 -59.54 22.68 -37.68
CA PRO A 82 -58.10 22.58 -37.39
C PRO A 82 -57.35 23.93 -37.38
N THR A 83 -56.18 23.99 -36.75
CA THR A 83 -55.24 25.13 -36.86
C THR A 83 -53.77 24.70 -36.96
N LEU A 84 -53.52 23.55 -37.62
CA LEU A 84 -52.17 22.98 -37.81
C LEU A 84 -51.47 23.66 -39.01
N LEU A 85 -51.29 24.99 -38.95
CA LEU A 85 -50.62 25.78 -40.00
C LEU A 85 -50.05 27.13 -39.51
N LEU A 86 -49.92 27.34 -38.20
CA LEU A 86 -49.40 28.60 -37.62
C LEU A 86 -48.31 28.39 -36.53
N CYS A 87 -47.52 27.32 -36.63
CA CYS A 87 -46.41 27.03 -35.70
C CYS A 87 -45.01 27.07 -36.35
N ILE A 88 -44.90 27.51 -37.61
CA ILE A 88 -43.64 27.47 -38.40
C ILE A 88 -43.01 28.88 -38.56
N LEU A 89 -43.68 29.95 -38.12
CA LEU A 89 -43.27 31.35 -38.35
C LEU A 89 -42.93 32.15 -37.08
N LEU A 90 -42.53 31.48 -35.98
CA LEU A 90 -42.01 32.13 -34.77
C LEU A 90 -40.64 31.59 -34.29
N ALA A 91 -39.91 30.90 -35.17
CA ALA A 91 -38.49 30.61 -34.98
C ALA A 91 -37.64 31.78 -35.51
N GLY A 92 -37.58 32.89 -34.77
CA GLY A 92 -36.90 34.12 -35.21
C GLY A 92 -36.19 34.89 -34.10
N CYS A 93 -34.87 35.09 -34.27
CA CYS A 93 -34.04 36.06 -33.55
C CYS A 93 -33.98 35.95 -32.00
N GLY A 94 -33.50 34.80 -31.50
CA GLY A 94 -32.92 34.67 -30.15
C GLY A 94 -31.39 34.55 -30.21
N SER A 95 -30.68 35.58 -30.69
CA SER A 95 -29.25 35.49 -31.05
C SER A 95 -28.31 35.56 -29.83
N ILE A 96 -28.09 34.41 -29.18
CA ILE A 96 -26.92 34.18 -28.34
C ILE A 96 -25.81 33.67 -29.26
N GLY A 97 -24.76 34.46 -29.46
CA GLY A 97 -23.81 34.25 -30.56
C GLY A 97 -22.83 33.11 -30.37
N THR A 98 -23.09 31.96 -30.98
CA THR A 98 -22.05 31.00 -31.38
C THR A 98 -21.15 31.66 -32.43
N ARG A 99 -19.84 31.76 -32.17
CA ARG A 99 -18.85 32.26 -33.15
C ARG A 99 -17.94 31.12 -33.58
N GLY A 100 -17.68 31.04 -34.88
CA GLY A 100 -16.64 30.19 -35.47
C GLY A 100 -17.12 28.84 -36.02
N ASP A 101 -17.59 27.94 -35.15
CA ASP A 101 -17.66 26.50 -35.46
C ASP A 101 -18.74 26.07 -36.50
N ASP A 102 -19.67 26.96 -36.88
CA ASP A 102 -20.79 26.64 -37.79
C ASP A 102 -20.42 26.70 -39.30
N SER A 103 -19.18 27.06 -39.68
CA SER A 103 -18.76 27.11 -41.09
C SER A 103 -18.47 25.72 -41.67
N ALA A 104 -18.67 25.55 -42.98
CA ALA A 104 -18.41 24.27 -43.66
C ALA A 104 -16.91 23.92 -43.64
N GLU A 105 -16.06 24.94 -43.64
CA GLU A 105 -14.61 24.89 -43.56
C GLU A 105 -14.15 24.46 -42.16
N ALA A 106 -14.75 25.01 -41.09
CA ALA A 106 -14.48 24.58 -39.71
C ALA A 106 -14.93 23.12 -39.49
N GLN A 107 -16.10 22.75 -40.02
CA GLN A 107 -16.57 21.37 -40.03
C GLN A 107 -15.66 20.43 -40.83
N HIS A 108 -15.00 20.92 -41.89
CA HIS A 108 -14.01 20.15 -42.64
C HIS A 108 -12.72 19.93 -41.83
N ALA A 109 -12.17 20.97 -41.21
CA ALA A 109 -11.00 20.87 -40.34
C ALA A 109 -11.25 19.95 -39.13
N GLU A 110 -12.43 20.04 -38.51
CA GLU A 110 -12.91 19.14 -37.47
C GLU A 110 -13.02 17.69 -37.97
N GLN A 111 -13.49 17.46 -39.19
CA GLN A 111 -13.53 16.11 -39.79
C GLN A 111 -12.15 15.53 -40.07
N LEU A 112 -11.17 16.33 -40.48
CA LEU A 112 -9.78 15.90 -40.65
C LEU A 112 -9.17 15.51 -39.30
N GLN A 113 -9.37 16.35 -38.27
CA GLN A 113 -8.91 16.08 -36.90
C GLN A 113 -9.52 14.78 -36.34
N ARG A 114 -10.82 14.52 -36.59
CA ARG A 114 -11.50 13.27 -36.20
C ARG A 114 -11.05 12.03 -36.98
N LYS A 115 -10.47 12.19 -38.17
CA LYS A 115 -9.87 11.09 -38.96
C LYS A 115 -8.43 10.79 -38.56
N GLY A 116 -7.82 11.62 -37.69
CA GLY A 116 -6.40 11.53 -37.33
C GLY A 116 -5.46 12.17 -38.34
N ASP A 117 -5.98 12.89 -39.35
CA ASP A 117 -5.16 13.69 -40.27
C ASP A 117 -4.87 15.06 -39.64
N PHE A 118 -4.01 15.02 -38.63
CA PHE A 118 -3.70 16.19 -37.80
C PHE A 118 -2.96 17.29 -38.57
N HIS A 119 -2.11 16.93 -39.54
CA HIS A 119 -1.40 17.88 -40.38
C HIS A 119 -2.37 18.65 -41.30
N ALA A 120 -3.26 17.95 -42.01
CA ALA A 120 -4.24 18.62 -42.87
C ALA A 120 -5.26 19.42 -42.05
N ALA A 121 -5.67 18.92 -40.88
CA ALA A 121 -6.52 19.66 -39.95
C ALA A 121 -5.83 20.96 -39.48
N ALA A 122 -4.55 20.90 -39.12
CA ALA A 122 -3.78 22.07 -38.72
C ALA A 122 -3.71 23.14 -39.82
N GLN A 123 -3.43 22.74 -41.07
CA GLN A 123 -3.42 23.68 -42.19
C GLN A 123 -4.79 24.32 -42.40
N ALA A 124 -5.87 23.53 -42.41
CA ALA A 124 -7.23 24.05 -42.57
C ALA A 124 -7.63 25.02 -41.44
N TRP A 125 -7.17 24.79 -40.20
CA TRP A 125 -7.33 25.74 -39.10
C TRP A 125 -6.47 27.02 -39.26
N LEU A 126 -5.26 26.94 -39.83
CA LEU A 126 -4.45 28.14 -40.13
C LEU A 126 -5.07 28.98 -41.26
N ASP A 127 -5.54 28.33 -42.34
CA ASP A 127 -6.21 29.00 -43.46
C ASP A 127 -7.46 29.77 -42.99
N LEU A 128 -8.23 29.17 -42.06
CA LEU A 128 -9.34 29.83 -41.36
C LEU A 128 -8.89 31.00 -40.49
N GLY A 129 -7.74 30.87 -39.81
CA GLY A 129 -7.15 31.94 -39.01
C GLY A 129 -6.77 33.18 -39.82
N ASP A 130 -6.18 32.98 -41.01
CA ASP A 130 -5.85 34.07 -41.92
C ASP A 130 -7.09 34.70 -42.57
N ALA A 131 -8.13 33.91 -42.89
CA ALA A 131 -9.40 34.41 -43.41
C ALA A 131 -10.22 35.20 -42.37
N ALA A 132 -10.21 34.79 -41.09
CA ALA A 132 -11.10 35.29 -40.05
C ALA A 132 -10.35 36.03 -38.92
N PHE A 133 -9.78 37.19 -39.22
CA PHE A 133 -8.93 37.98 -38.31
C PHE A 133 -9.51 38.24 -36.90
N ALA A 134 -10.84 38.31 -36.74
CA ALA A 134 -11.49 38.46 -35.44
C ALA A 134 -11.25 37.25 -34.53
N ASP A 135 -11.44 36.04 -35.05
CA ASP A 135 -11.38 34.77 -34.34
C ASP A 135 -10.04 34.02 -34.59
N ARG A 136 -9.09 34.64 -35.32
CA ARG A 136 -7.74 34.10 -35.62
C ARG A 136 -7.02 33.48 -34.42
N ALA A 137 -7.17 34.05 -33.23
CA ALA A 137 -6.54 33.52 -32.01
C ALA A 137 -7.12 32.16 -31.58
N TYR A 138 -8.41 31.91 -31.82
CA TYR A 138 -9.06 30.61 -31.62
C TYR A 138 -8.59 29.60 -32.68
N TYR A 139 -8.62 29.96 -33.96
CA TYR A 139 -8.23 29.05 -35.04
C TYR A 139 -6.75 28.67 -35.00
N HIS A 140 -5.83 29.60 -34.69
CA HIS A 140 -4.42 29.26 -34.44
C HIS A 140 -4.24 28.30 -33.26
N LEU A 141 -5.01 28.45 -32.18
CA LEU A 141 -4.99 27.51 -31.05
C LEU A 141 -5.56 26.13 -31.44
N ARG A 142 -6.58 26.07 -32.31
CA ARG A 142 -7.09 24.81 -32.90
C ARG A 142 -6.03 24.13 -33.76
N ALA A 143 -5.29 24.88 -34.58
CA ALA A 143 -4.17 24.37 -35.37
C ALA A 143 -3.04 23.84 -34.48
N ALA A 144 -2.65 24.60 -33.45
CA ALA A 144 -1.59 24.21 -32.53
C ALA A 144 -1.93 22.94 -31.73
N GLU A 145 -3.19 22.75 -31.32
CA GLU A 145 -3.66 21.49 -30.70
C GLU A 145 -3.64 20.30 -31.68
N ALA A 146 -3.87 20.51 -32.98
CA ALA A 146 -3.73 19.46 -33.98
C ALA A 146 -2.24 19.09 -34.19
N LEU A 147 -1.35 20.07 -34.35
CA LEU A 147 0.10 19.83 -34.46
C LEU A 147 0.68 19.14 -33.22
N ARG A 148 0.13 19.45 -32.03
CA ARG A 148 0.42 18.73 -30.78
C ARG A 148 -0.07 17.27 -30.79
N GLN A 149 -1.20 16.97 -31.43
CA GLN A 149 -1.67 15.58 -31.62
C GLN A 149 -0.83 14.81 -32.65
N GLU A 150 -0.24 15.49 -33.63
CA GLU A 150 0.77 14.92 -34.55
C GLU A 150 2.13 14.68 -33.84
N GLY A 151 2.44 15.52 -32.85
CA GLY A 151 3.67 15.47 -32.06
C GLY A 151 4.72 16.52 -32.45
N ASP A 152 4.47 17.37 -33.44
CA ASP A 152 5.35 18.51 -33.75
C ASP A 152 5.04 19.70 -32.85
N LEU A 153 5.59 19.65 -31.63
CA LEU A 153 5.51 20.74 -30.66
C LEU A 153 6.19 22.04 -31.15
N GLU A 154 7.13 21.97 -32.10
CA GLU A 154 7.77 23.16 -32.65
C GLU A 154 6.90 23.82 -33.73
N ALA A 155 6.12 23.04 -34.50
CA ALA A 155 5.06 23.59 -35.34
C ALA A 155 3.91 24.16 -34.50
N ALA A 156 3.52 23.47 -33.42
CA ALA A 156 2.54 24.00 -32.47
C ALA A 156 3.01 25.34 -31.87
N ALA A 157 4.30 25.46 -31.50
CA ALA A 157 4.89 26.71 -31.02
C ALA A 157 4.81 27.84 -32.07
N ARG A 158 5.16 27.57 -33.33
CA ARG A 158 5.05 28.54 -34.43
C ARG A 158 3.60 29.01 -34.65
N ALA A 159 2.64 28.09 -34.56
CA ALA A 159 1.22 28.44 -34.67
C ALA A 159 0.73 29.36 -33.53
N LEU A 160 1.36 29.30 -32.34
CA LEU A 160 1.02 30.13 -31.18
C LEU A 160 1.65 31.53 -31.15
N GLU A 161 2.65 31.86 -31.98
CA GLU A 161 3.42 33.13 -31.87
C GLU A 161 2.54 34.41 -31.90
N ASP A 162 1.43 34.40 -32.64
CA ASP A 162 0.45 35.50 -32.70
C ASP A 162 -0.68 35.43 -31.65
N VAL A 163 -0.79 34.32 -30.92
CA VAL A 163 -1.94 33.99 -30.04
C VAL A 163 -1.84 34.72 -28.70
N LYS A 164 -2.44 35.91 -28.67
CA LYS A 164 -2.41 36.77 -27.48
C LYS A 164 -3.45 36.29 -26.45
N ARG A 165 -3.02 35.52 -25.44
CA ARG A 165 -3.83 34.95 -24.32
C ARG A 165 -5.06 35.77 -23.89
N ARG A 166 -4.93 37.09 -23.75
CA ARG A 166 -6.03 38.03 -23.41
C ARG A 166 -7.16 38.18 -24.45
N LYS A 167 -7.08 37.52 -25.60
CA LYS A 167 -8.13 37.43 -26.63
C LYS A 167 -8.93 36.11 -26.55
N LEU A 168 -8.48 35.16 -25.75
CA LEU A 168 -9.06 33.82 -25.66
C LEU A 168 -10.18 33.80 -24.60
N ALA A 169 -11.16 32.89 -24.77
CA ALA A 169 -12.14 32.55 -23.74
C ALA A 169 -11.52 31.68 -22.63
N ASP A 170 -12.20 31.52 -21.49
CA ASP A 170 -11.62 30.88 -20.29
C ASP A 170 -11.13 29.42 -20.52
N ASP A 171 -11.84 28.62 -21.32
CA ASP A 171 -11.40 27.26 -21.66
C ASP A 171 -10.22 27.25 -22.66
N GLN A 172 -10.24 28.19 -23.60
CA GLN A 172 -9.18 28.42 -24.59
C GLN A 172 -7.88 28.90 -23.90
N ILE A 173 -7.98 29.75 -22.88
CA ILE A 173 -6.85 30.18 -22.05
C ILE A 173 -6.16 28.96 -21.43
N ILE A 174 -6.93 28.01 -20.90
CA ILE A 174 -6.37 26.80 -20.27
C ILE A 174 -5.72 25.89 -21.31
N ARG A 175 -6.33 25.69 -22.49
CA ARG A 175 -5.72 24.94 -23.60
C ARG A 175 -4.40 25.57 -24.07
N TYR A 176 -4.35 26.90 -24.15
CA TYR A 176 -3.16 27.67 -24.49
C TYR A 176 -2.07 27.49 -23.43
N ASP A 177 -2.38 27.71 -22.15
CA ASP A 177 -1.42 27.55 -21.05
C ASP A 177 -0.86 26.11 -20.96
N LEU A 178 -1.70 25.10 -21.19
CA LEU A 178 -1.28 23.69 -21.26
C LEU A 178 -0.31 23.42 -22.41
N LEU A 179 -0.54 24.00 -23.59
CA LEU A 179 0.31 23.80 -24.76
C LEU A 179 1.63 24.56 -24.65
N GLU A 180 1.60 25.81 -24.21
CA GLU A 180 2.81 26.58 -23.86
C GLU A 180 3.67 25.84 -22.82
N ALA A 181 3.06 25.21 -21.81
CA ALA A 181 3.80 24.43 -20.82
C ALA A 181 4.39 23.12 -21.40
N GLU A 182 3.68 22.45 -22.30
CA GLU A 182 4.15 21.25 -23.00
C GLU A 182 5.35 21.57 -23.93
N ILE A 183 5.34 22.74 -24.56
CA ILE A 183 6.45 23.32 -25.35
C ILE A 183 7.62 23.74 -24.44
N ALA A 184 7.34 24.38 -23.30
CA ALA A 184 8.37 24.75 -22.32
C ALA A 184 9.11 23.50 -21.79
N LEU A 185 8.37 22.41 -21.50
CA LEU A 185 8.95 21.14 -21.08
C LEU A 185 9.81 20.46 -22.16
N SER A 186 9.41 20.50 -23.44
CA SER A 186 10.23 19.94 -24.53
C SER A 186 11.55 20.72 -24.70
N ARG A 187 11.50 22.04 -24.48
CA ARG A 187 12.65 22.97 -24.47
C ARG A 187 13.43 22.98 -23.14
N LYS A 188 13.02 22.17 -22.16
CA LYS A 188 13.59 22.02 -20.81
C LYS A 188 13.44 23.23 -19.87
N ASP A 189 12.56 24.19 -20.20
CA ASP A 189 12.19 25.28 -19.30
C ASP A 189 11.11 24.82 -18.31
N ALA A 190 11.55 24.09 -17.29
CA ALA A 190 10.68 23.54 -16.26
C ALA A 190 10.07 24.64 -15.38
N HIS A 191 10.77 25.76 -15.16
CA HIS A 191 10.29 26.88 -14.36
C HIS A 191 9.08 27.53 -15.05
N ARG A 192 9.20 27.85 -16.34
CA ARG A 192 8.10 28.43 -17.13
C ARG A 192 6.90 27.48 -17.22
N ALA A 193 7.13 26.18 -17.33
CA ALA A 193 6.05 25.19 -17.28
C ALA A 193 5.32 25.20 -15.92
N VAL A 194 6.02 25.30 -14.78
CA VAL A 194 5.38 25.39 -13.46
C VAL A 194 4.55 26.67 -13.32
N GLU A 195 5.03 27.82 -13.80
CA GLU A 195 4.26 29.09 -13.81
C GLU A 195 2.92 28.96 -14.54
N LEU A 196 2.95 28.42 -15.77
CA LEU A 196 1.77 28.26 -16.63
C LEU A 196 0.74 27.28 -16.03
N LEU A 197 1.21 26.28 -15.30
CA LEU A 197 0.39 25.19 -14.77
C LEU A 197 -0.12 25.46 -13.33
N GLY A 198 -0.04 26.71 -12.84
CA GLY A 198 -0.52 27.11 -11.51
C GLY A 198 -2.05 27.18 -11.34
N SER A 199 -2.82 27.18 -12.43
CA SER A 199 -4.30 27.31 -12.41
C SER A 199 -5.01 26.17 -11.69
N SER A 200 -6.13 26.44 -11.00
CA SER A 200 -6.91 25.39 -10.33
C SER A 200 -7.52 24.41 -11.35
N ASP A 201 -7.57 23.12 -10.99
CA ASP A 201 -8.19 22.07 -11.79
C ASP A 201 -9.69 21.88 -11.49
N ASN A 202 -10.24 22.63 -10.52
CA ASN A 202 -11.67 22.63 -10.19
C ASN A 202 -12.52 23.10 -11.38
N GLY A 203 -13.70 22.50 -11.56
CA GLY A 203 -14.62 22.83 -12.66
C GLY A 203 -14.18 22.37 -14.06
N LEU A 204 -12.91 22.00 -14.27
CA LEU A 204 -12.41 21.64 -15.60
C LEU A 204 -13.03 20.34 -16.15
N PRO A 205 -13.30 20.26 -17.48
CA PRO A 205 -13.60 19.02 -18.18
C PRO A 205 -12.50 17.98 -17.96
N MET A 206 -12.88 16.70 -17.76
CA MET A 206 -11.94 15.65 -17.34
C MET A 206 -10.69 15.51 -18.23
N PRO A 207 -10.76 15.58 -19.58
CA PRO A 207 -9.56 15.51 -20.42
C PRO A 207 -8.56 16.65 -20.17
N LEU A 208 -9.04 17.85 -19.84
CA LEU A 208 -8.19 19.00 -19.50
C LEU A 208 -7.63 18.86 -18.07
N ARG A 209 -8.41 18.36 -17.10
CA ARG A 209 -7.91 18.03 -15.75
C ARG A 209 -6.77 17.01 -15.80
N LEU A 210 -6.95 15.92 -16.55
CA LEU A 210 -5.93 14.87 -16.69
C LEU A 210 -4.62 15.42 -17.27
N ARG A 211 -4.69 16.19 -18.38
CA ARG A 211 -3.52 16.83 -19.00
C ARG A 211 -2.87 17.88 -18.09
N LEU A 212 -3.65 18.67 -17.35
CA LEU A 212 -3.13 19.64 -16.37
C LEU A 212 -2.33 18.96 -15.26
N LEU A 213 -2.86 17.88 -14.67
CA LEU A 213 -2.18 17.16 -13.59
C LEU A 213 -0.94 16.40 -14.10
N GLU A 214 -0.98 15.80 -15.29
CA GLU A 214 0.17 15.12 -15.91
C GLU A 214 1.32 16.08 -16.21
N LEU A 215 1.01 17.20 -16.88
CA LEU A 215 2.02 18.21 -17.22
C LEU A 215 2.56 18.89 -15.96
N ARG A 216 1.70 19.19 -14.96
CA ARG A 216 2.13 19.80 -13.69
C ARG A 216 3.09 18.89 -12.95
N ALA A 217 2.75 17.61 -12.83
CA ALA A 217 3.63 16.62 -12.20
C ALA A 217 4.98 16.51 -12.91
N ARG A 218 5.02 16.55 -14.25
CA ARG A 218 6.26 16.58 -15.03
C ARG A 218 7.06 17.86 -14.83
N ALA A 219 6.40 19.01 -14.80
CA ALA A 219 7.03 20.31 -14.58
C ALA A 219 7.67 20.40 -13.19
N GLN A 220 6.96 19.97 -12.14
CA GLN A 220 7.52 19.88 -10.78
C GLN A 220 8.74 18.95 -10.73
N ALA A 221 8.64 17.74 -11.29
CA ALA A 221 9.76 16.79 -11.32
C ALA A 221 10.99 17.33 -12.08
N ALA A 222 10.78 18.06 -13.19
CA ALA A 222 11.84 18.69 -13.95
C ALA A 222 12.40 19.95 -13.26
N ASN A 223 11.60 20.65 -12.47
CA ASN A 223 11.97 21.82 -11.67
C ASN A 223 12.48 21.46 -10.25
N ALA A 224 12.99 20.22 -10.09
CA ALA A 224 13.54 19.69 -8.83
C ALA A 224 12.58 19.68 -7.61
N ASP A 225 11.26 19.64 -7.84
CA ASP A 225 10.22 19.43 -6.84
C ASP A 225 9.63 18.00 -6.94
N PRO A 226 10.29 16.98 -6.35
CA PRO A 226 9.78 15.61 -6.36
C PRO A 226 8.58 15.41 -5.44
N ILE A 227 8.42 16.23 -4.39
CA ILE A 227 7.35 16.11 -3.40
C ILE A 227 6.03 16.63 -3.96
N GLY A 228 6.03 17.83 -4.54
CA GLY A 228 4.87 18.38 -5.22
C GLY A 228 4.49 17.55 -6.45
N SER A 229 5.47 17.06 -7.23
CA SER A 229 5.21 16.11 -8.32
C SER A 229 4.47 14.86 -7.82
N ALA A 230 4.95 14.24 -6.73
CA ALA A 230 4.29 13.09 -6.13
C ALA A 230 2.86 13.42 -5.65
N ARG A 231 2.65 14.55 -4.97
CA ARG A 231 1.31 14.97 -4.53
C ARG A 231 0.35 15.24 -5.70
N THR A 232 0.81 15.86 -6.78
CA THR A 232 0.01 16.05 -8.00
C THR A 232 -0.28 14.72 -8.71
N ARG A 233 0.66 13.76 -8.70
CA ARG A 233 0.41 12.41 -9.21
C ARG A 233 -0.58 11.60 -8.37
N LEU A 234 -0.62 11.81 -7.06
CA LEU A 234 -1.65 11.23 -6.18
C LEU A 234 -3.04 11.84 -6.44
N GLN A 235 -3.11 13.12 -6.85
CA GLN A 235 -4.36 13.71 -7.35
C GLN A 235 -4.79 13.10 -8.69
N LEU A 236 -3.84 12.83 -9.59
CA LEU A 236 -4.07 12.20 -10.89
C LEU A 236 -4.52 10.72 -10.77
N ASP A 237 -3.91 9.95 -9.85
CA ASP A 237 -4.13 8.50 -9.66
C ASP A 237 -5.61 8.11 -9.55
N ARG A 238 -6.39 9.00 -8.92
CA ARG A 238 -7.84 8.89 -8.65
C ARG A 238 -8.71 8.87 -9.90
N TRP A 239 -8.17 9.26 -11.05
CA TRP A 239 -8.90 9.44 -12.31
C TRP A 239 -8.39 8.53 -13.45
N LEU A 240 -7.35 7.74 -13.20
CA LEU A 240 -6.69 6.89 -14.20
C LEU A 240 -7.30 5.49 -14.31
N SER A 241 -7.20 4.88 -15.51
CA SER A 241 -7.46 3.45 -15.70
C SER A 241 -6.33 2.63 -15.06
N ASP A 242 -6.54 1.34 -14.78
CA ASP A 242 -5.59 0.54 -13.99
C ASP A 242 -4.18 0.47 -14.62
N GLY A 243 -4.10 0.43 -15.97
CA GLY A 243 -2.82 0.44 -16.70
C GLY A 243 -2.08 1.78 -16.60
N ASP A 244 -2.78 2.89 -16.86
CA ASP A 244 -2.22 4.23 -16.72
C ASP A 244 -1.83 4.51 -15.24
N ARG A 245 -2.62 3.99 -14.31
CA ARG A 245 -2.43 4.15 -12.87
C ARG A 245 -1.15 3.49 -12.40
N GLU A 246 -0.85 2.25 -12.77
CA GLU A 246 0.42 1.64 -12.36
C GLU A 246 1.65 2.31 -13.00
N GLN A 247 1.52 2.85 -14.22
CA GLN A 247 2.57 3.72 -14.79
C GLN A 247 2.74 5.00 -13.98
N ASN A 248 1.65 5.67 -13.57
CA ASN A 248 1.70 6.86 -12.71
C ASN A 248 2.33 6.55 -11.34
N ARG A 249 1.96 5.41 -10.73
CA ARG A 249 2.49 4.92 -9.44
C ARG A 249 3.97 4.62 -9.51
N THR A 250 4.42 3.96 -10.58
CA THR A 250 5.84 3.78 -10.87
C THR A 250 6.55 5.15 -10.97
N GLN A 251 5.96 6.11 -11.67
CA GLN A 251 6.50 7.46 -11.81
C GLN A 251 6.51 8.27 -10.49
N ILE A 252 5.60 8.02 -9.54
CA ILE A 252 5.67 8.56 -8.17
C ILE A 252 6.94 8.05 -7.48
N VAL A 253 7.10 6.72 -7.38
CA VAL A 253 8.25 6.11 -6.68
C VAL A 253 9.57 6.54 -7.34
N GLU A 254 9.62 6.61 -8.67
CA GLU A 254 10.82 7.03 -9.42
C GLU A 254 11.12 8.52 -9.39
N THR A 255 10.16 9.34 -9.00
CA THR A 255 10.38 10.78 -8.79
C THR A 255 10.84 11.02 -7.35
N LEU A 256 10.19 10.38 -6.37
CA LEU A 256 10.60 10.42 -4.96
C LEU A 256 12.00 9.82 -4.73
N ALA A 257 12.33 8.68 -5.36
CA ALA A 257 13.63 8.03 -5.19
C ALA A 257 14.84 8.81 -5.76
N LYS A 258 14.60 9.94 -6.44
CA LYS A 258 15.63 10.89 -6.88
C LYS A 258 15.87 12.02 -5.87
N ALA A 259 15.01 12.15 -4.86
CA ALA A 259 15.21 13.11 -3.77
C ALA A 259 16.28 12.62 -2.78
N PRO A 260 17.01 13.53 -2.10
CA PRO A 260 17.91 13.14 -1.01
C PRO A 260 17.16 12.42 0.12
N VAL A 261 17.81 11.43 0.74
CA VAL A 261 17.23 10.59 1.80
C VAL A 261 16.78 11.44 2.99
N GLU A 262 17.54 12.47 3.32
CA GLU A 262 17.30 13.41 4.41
C GLU A 262 16.16 14.38 4.10
N VAL A 263 15.79 14.58 2.83
CA VAL A 263 14.58 15.31 2.42
C VAL A 263 13.37 14.40 2.57
N LEU A 264 13.45 13.14 2.12
CA LEU A 264 12.39 12.15 2.27
C LEU A 264 12.06 11.84 3.73
N GLN A 265 13.08 11.62 4.58
CA GLN A 265 12.91 11.35 6.02
C GLN A 265 12.26 12.53 6.75
N ARG A 266 12.75 13.77 6.54
CA ARG A 266 12.13 14.97 7.13
C ARG A 266 10.72 15.21 6.61
N GLN A 267 10.46 14.95 5.32
CA GLN A 267 9.11 15.07 4.78
C GLN A 267 8.16 14.06 5.42
N ALA A 268 8.58 12.80 5.62
CA ALA A 268 7.79 11.78 6.30
C ALA A 268 7.49 12.15 7.77
N GLN A 269 8.50 12.61 8.51
CA GLN A 269 8.35 13.09 9.90
C GLN A 269 7.44 14.32 10.03
N ALA A 270 7.23 15.07 8.95
CA ALA A 270 6.33 16.21 8.89
C ALA A 270 4.91 15.86 8.39
N LEU A 271 4.60 14.58 8.13
CA LEU A 271 3.25 14.14 7.78
C LEU A 271 2.44 13.89 9.07
N THR A 272 1.20 14.37 9.11
CA THR A 272 0.32 14.20 10.27
C THR A 272 -0.95 13.45 9.89
N GLY A 273 -1.29 12.42 10.68
CA GLY A 273 -2.40 11.52 10.37
C GLY A 273 -2.18 10.75 9.07
N ASN A 274 -3.28 10.21 8.50
CA ASN A 274 -3.25 9.32 7.34
C ASN A 274 -2.99 10.06 6.00
N ASP A 275 -1.86 10.78 5.86
CA ASP A 275 -1.46 11.43 4.62
C ASP A 275 -1.10 10.38 3.55
N PRO A 276 -1.75 10.39 2.37
CA PRO A 276 -1.53 9.38 1.33
C PRO A 276 -0.13 9.42 0.70
N LEU A 277 0.74 10.38 1.02
CA LEU A 277 2.12 10.45 0.55
C LEU A 277 3.07 9.51 1.31
N LEU A 278 2.83 9.20 2.59
CA LEU A 278 3.78 8.42 3.41
C LEU A 278 4.22 7.11 2.75
N PRO A 279 3.31 6.25 2.23
CA PRO A 279 3.72 4.94 1.72
C PRO A 279 4.56 5.01 0.45
N TRP A 280 4.44 6.10 -0.30
CA TRP A 280 5.27 6.36 -1.49
C TRP A 280 6.67 6.82 -1.10
N ILE A 281 6.81 7.53 0.02
CA ILE A 281 8.12 7.83 0.63
C ILE A 281 8.74 6.54 1.18
N GLU A 282 7.98 5.71 1.91
CA GLU A 282 8.43 4.39 2.39
C GLU A 282 8.95 3.52 1.22
N ARG A 283 8.18 3.42 0.12
CA ARG A 283 8.54 2.64 -1.07
C ARG A 283 9.73 3.24 -1.84
N ALA A 284 9.87 4.56 -1.89
CA ALA A 284 11.01 5.24 -2.51
C ALA A 284 12.31 5.05 -1.73
N LEU A 285 12.25 5.12 -0.39
CA LEU A 285 13.39 4.83 0.48
C LEU A 285 13.82 3.36 0.36
N ARG A 286 12.87 2.42 0.39
CA ARG A 286 13.13 0.98 0.19
C ARG A 286 13.83 0.71 -1.16
N LYS A 287 13.43 1.39 -2.25
CA LYS A 287 14.07 1.27 -3.58
C LYS A 287 15.55 1.71 -3.57
N ASN A 288 15.93 2.60 -2.65
CA ASN A 288 17.31 3.08 -2.47
C ASN A 288 18.07 2.34 -1.34
N GLY A 289 17.55 1.22 -0.82
CA GLY A 289 18.19 0.49 0.28
C GLY A 289 18.15 1.24 1.62
N GLN A 290 17.07 1.97 1.88
CA GLN A 290 16.84 2.76 3.10
C GLN A 290 15.47 2.43 3.70
N ALA A 291 15.28 2.79 4.96
CA ALA A 291 13.98 2.74 5.64
C ALA A 291 13.70 4.06 6.39
N LEU A 292 12.45 4.26 6.78
CA LEU A 292 12.11 5.18 7.86
C LEU A 292 12.36 4.48 9.20
N PRO A 293 12.86 5.19 10.22
CA PRO A 293 12.67 4.79 11.61
C PRO A 293 11.16 4.70 11.92
N GLN A 294 10.80 3.83 12.85
CA GLN A 294 9.42 3.57 13.27
C GLN A 294 9.17 4.11 14.68
N GLU A 295 7.96 4.59 14.93
CA GLU A 295 7.51 4.85 16.29
C GLU A 295 7.17 3.50 16.94
N ILE A 296 8.09 2.99 17.77
CA ILE A 296 7.81 1.77 18.56
C ILE A 296 6.72 2.11 19.57
N PRO A 297 5.60 1.35 19.60
CA PRO A 297 4.49 1.66 20.47
C PRO A 297 4.90 1.50 21.94
N ASN A 298 4.57 2.51 22.76
CA ASN A 298 4.70 2.45 24.21
C ASN A 298 3.31 2.66 24.86
N PRO A 299 2.36 1.72 24.68
CA PRO A 299 0.99 1.90 25.13
C PRO A 299 0.89 1.56 26.62
N ALA A 300 0.42 2.51 27.42
CA ALA A 300 0.41 2.38 28.88
C ALA A 300 -0.91 1.81 29.43
N LEU A 301 -1.99 1.84 28.65
CA LEU A 301 -3.34 1.49 29.12
C LEU A 301 -3.84 0.18 28.49
N PRO A 302 -3.95 -0.93 29.25
CA PRO A 302 -4.60 -2.13 28.73
C PRO A 302 -6.10 -1.92 28.62
N ILE A 303 -6.70 -2.24 27.46
CA ILE A 303 -8.16 -2.23 27.27
C ILE A 303 -8.76 -3.61 27.57
N GLY A 304 -10.09 -3.71 27.46
CA GLY A 304 -10.82 -4.93 27.81
C GLY A 304 -10.85 -5.21 29.31
N THR A 305 -10.41 -4.26 30.13
CA THR A 305 -10.51 -4.29 31.60
C THR A 305 -11.98 -4.32 32.02
N LEU A 306 -12.28 -4.94 33.16
CA LEU A 306 -13.66 -4.99 33.67
C LEU A 306 -14.00 -3.70 34.43
N THR A 307 -14.78 -2.83 33.81
CA THR A 307 -15.25 -1.57 34.36
C THR A 307 -16.77 -1.62 34.61
N PRO A 308 -17.30 -0.93 35.64
CA PRO A 308 -18.74 -0.81 35.83
C PRO A 308 -19.34 0.16 34.80
N ASP A 309 -20.42 -0.23 34.14
CA ASP A 309 -21.21 0.65 33.28
C ASP A 309 -22.11 1.60 34.09
N GLN A 310 -22.90 2.44 33.39
CA GLN A 310 -23.84 3.39 34.00
C GLN A 310 -24.95 2.71 34.83
N ASN A 311 -25.11 1.40 34.71
CA ASN A 311 -26.06 0.57 35.43
C ASN A 311 -25.36 -0.33 36.47
N ASN A 312 -24.09 -0.08 36.78
CA ASN A 312 -23.22 -0.85 37.68
C ASN A 312 -23.09 -2.34 37.29
N ARG A 313 -23.18 -2.66 36.00
CA ARG A 313 -22.84 -3.98 35.45
C ARG A 313 -21.39 -3.97 35.01
N MET A 314 -20.64 -5.05 35.27
CA MET A 314 -19.28 -5.15 34.76
C MET A 314 -19.31 -5.38 33.25
N THR A 315 -18.74 -4.46 32.49
CA THR A 315 -18.51 -4.55 31.04
C THR A 315 -17.01 -4.51 30.75
N ARG A 316 -16.60 -4.89 29.53
CA ARG A 316 -15.20 -4.78 29.11
C ARG A 316 -14.97 -3.42 28.45
N GLU A 317 -13.98 -2.68 28.92
CA GLU A 317 -13.59 -1.40 28.34
C GLU A 317 -13.27 -1.51 26.84
N GLY A 318 -13.83 -0.62 26.03
CA GLY A 318 -13.64 -0.59 24.58
C GLY A 318 -14.38 -1.69 23.78
N TYR A 319 -14.99 -2.68 24.44
CA TYR A 319 -15.62 -3.83 23.79
C TYR A 319 -16.94 -3.45 23.10
N LYS A 320 -17.02 -3.68 21.79
CA LYS A 320 -18.25 -3.62 21.01
C LYS A 320 -18.65 -5.03 20.55
N PRO A 321 -19.83 -5.56 20.93
CA PRO A 321 -20.34 -6.79 20.34
C PRO A 321 -20.42 -6.69 18.81
N VAL A 322 -20.17 -7.81 18.14
CA VAL A 322 -20.38 -8.00 16.70
C VAL A 322 -21.27 -9.23 16.54
N HIS A 323 -22.27 -9.20 15.68
CA HIS A 323 -23.22 -10.29 15.50
C HIS A 323 -22.82 -11.26 14.38
N LEU A 324 -22.25 -10.76 13.28
CA LEU A 324 -21.79 -11.58 12.16
C LEU A 324 -20.41 -11.13 11.66
N VAL A 325 -19.42 -12.01 11.80
CA VAL A 325 -18.06 -11.81 11.28
C VAL A 325 -17.83 -12.72 10.08
N ALA A 326 -17.32 -12.15 8.99
CA ALA A 326 -16.90 -12.92 7.81
C ALA A 326 -15.39 -13.18 7.84
N LEU A 327 -14.99 -14.45 7.75
CA LEU A 327 -13.59 -14.88 7.68
C LEU A 327 -13.21 -15.22 6.23
N LEU A 328 -12.39 -14.37 5.60
CA LEU A 328 -11.98 -14.44 4.20
C LEU A 328 -10.55 -14.98 4.11
N LEU A 329 -10.43 -16.28 3.83
CA LEU A 329 -9.15 -16.96 3.73
C LEU A 329 -9.12 -17.87 2.50
N PRO A 330 -8.00 -17.96 1.75
CA PRO A 330 -7.91 -18.82 0.59
C PRO A 330 -7.96 -20.29 1.02
N THR A 331 -8.91 -21.08 0.48
CA THR A 331 -9.07 -22.49 0.88
C THR A 331 -8.15 -23.45 0.12
N ASP A 332 -7.51 -22.98 -0.96
CA ASP A 332 -6.56 -23.75 -1.76
C ASP A 332 -5.37 -22.92 -2.27
N GLY A 333 -4.46 -23.57 -3.02
CA GLY A 333 -3.31 -22.92 -3.63
C GLY A 333 -2.16 -22.60 -2.67
N PRO A 334 -1.20 -21.74 -3.07
CA PRO A 334 0.06 -21.55 -2.35
C PRO A 334 -0.08 -21.08 -0.89
N LEU A 335 -1.13 -20.33 -0.57
CA LEU A 335 -1.36 -19.78 0.77
C LEU A 335 -2.21 -20.70 1.67
N ARG A 336 -2.68 -21.85 1.18
CA ARG A 336 -3.59 -22.77 1.90
C ARG A 336 -3.10 -23.15 3.31
N SER A 337 -1.82 -23.47 3.47
CA SER A 337 -1.23 -23.88 4.75
C SER A 337 -1.07 -22.71 5.74
N VAL A 338 -0.79 -21.52 5.23
CA VAL A 338 -0.75 -20.26 5.99
C VAL A 338 -2.17 -19.91 6.47
N ALA A 339 -3.13 -19.92 5.54
CA ALA A 339 -4.54 -19.70 5.80
C ALA A 339 -5.13 -20.70 6.80
N GLN A 340 -4.81 -21.99 6.68
CA GLN A 340 -5.23 -23.00 7.65
C GLN A 340 -4.67 -22.69 9.05
N SER A 341 -3.40 -22.32 9.16
CA SER A 341 -2.78 -22.01 10.46
C SER A 341 -3.47 -20.83 11.16
N ILE A 342 -3.81 -19.78 10.40
CA ILE A 342 -4.56 -18.62 10.89
C ILE A 342 -6.01 -19.02 11.24
N ARG A 343 -6.67 -19.80 10.39
CA ARG A 343 -8.04 -20.29 10.63
C ARG A 343 -8.15 -21.13 11.90
N ASP A 344 -7.23 -22.07 12.10
CA ASP A 344 -7.22 -22.93 13.28
C ASP A 344 -7.03 -22.09 14.56
N GLY A 345 -6.18 -21.06 14.52
CA GLY A 345 -6.02 -20.09 15.61
C GLY A 345 -7.27 -19.25 15.87
N PHE A 346 -7.88 -18.69 14.82
CA PHE A 346 -9.11 -17.91 14.91
C PHE A 346 -10.25 -18.71 15.54
N PHE A 347 -10.45 -19.96 15.11
CA PHE A 347 -11.44 -20.85 15.71
C PHE A 347 -11.06 -21.32 17.12
N ALA A 348 -9.76 -21.44 17.46
CA ALA A 348 -9.35 -21.77 18.82
C ALA A 348 -9.68 -20.68 19.85
N ALA A 349 -9.61 -19.39 19.48
CA ALA A 349 -10.09 -18.30 20.33
C ALA A 349 -11.63 -18.28 20.41
N TYR A 350 -12.32 -18.37 19.26
CA TYR A 350 -13.79 -18.47 19.20
C TYR A 350 -14.38 -19.60 20.06
N PHE A 351 -13.74 -20.78 20.09
CA PHE A 351 -14.18 -21.90 20.92
C PHE A 351 -13.80 -21.78 22.40
N ALA A 352 -12.97 -20.82 22.79
CA ALA A 352 -12.63 -20.52 24.18
C ALA A 352 -13.65 -19.60 24.86
N ASP A 353 -14.27 -18.67 24.11
CA ASP A 353 -15.33 -17.79 24.62
C ASP A 353 -16.58 -18.57 25.06
N ALA A 354 -17.37 -18.00 25.97
CA ALA A 354 -18.67 -18.57 26.34
C ALA A 354 -19.64 -18.55 25.13
N PRO A 355 -20.52 -19.56 24.95
CA PRO A 355 -21.43 -19.63 23.80
C PRO A 355 -22.32 -18.38 23.60
N GLU A 356 -22.65 -17.67 24.69
CA GLU A 356 -23.46 -16.45 24.69
C GLU A 356 -22.70 -15.19 24.25
N GLN A 357 -21.37 -15.27 24.13
CA GLN A 357 -20.49 -14.17 23.72
C GLN A 357 -20.02 -14.31 22.26
N ARG A 358 -20.28 -15.46 21.63
CA ARG A 358 -19.77 -15.82 20.31
C ARG A 358 -20.57 -15.14 19.18
N PRO A 359 -19.91 -14.44 18.23
CA PRO A 359 -20.54 -13.97 17.00
C PRO A 359 -20.89 -15.15 16.08
N GLU A 360 -21.81 -14.97 15.13
CA GLU A 360 -21.88 -15.88 13.98
C GLU A 360 -20.61 -15.72 13.14
N ILE A 361 -19.92 -16.82 12.81
CA ILE A 361 -18.75 -16.83 11.92
C ILE A 361 -19.12 -17.48 10.59
N ARG A 362 -19.09 -16.72 9.49
CA ARG A 362 -19.19 -17.26 8.12
C ARG A 362 -17.83 -17.25 7.45
N SER A 363 -17.38 -18.42 6.99
CA SER A 363 -16.11 -18.55 6.26
C SER A 363 -16.34 -18.45 4.75
N TYR A 364 -15.55 -17.61 4.07
CA TYR A 364 -15.57 -17.40 2.64
C TYR A 364 -14.21 -17.73 2.06
N ASP A 365 -14.19 -18.43 0.92
CA ASP A 365 -12.96 -18.60 0.15
C ASP A 365 -12.57 -17.26 -0.46
N ALA A 366 -11.35 -16.79 -0.16
CA ALA A 366 -10.78 -15.58 -0.74
C ALA A 366 -10.23 -15.81 -2.17
N GLY A 367 -10.20 -17.06 -2.64
CA GLY A 367 -9.76 -17.45 -3.98
C GLY A 367 -8.25 -17.35 -4.18
N LEU A 368 -7.83 -17.24 -5.44
CA LEU A 368 -6.41 -17.22 -5.83
C LEU A 368 -5.97 -15.88 -6.44
N THR A 369 -6.92 -15.03 -6.84
CA THR A 369 -6.68 -13.71 -7.41
C THR A 369 -7.17 -12.59 -6.48
N PRO A 370 -6.63 -11.37 -6.57
CA PRO A 370 -7.15 -10.22 -5.83
C PRO A 370 -8.64 -9.94 -6.13
N GLN A 371 -9.08 -10.22 -7.35
CA GLN A 371 -10.47 -10.05 -7.80
C GLN A 371 -11.41 -11.05 -7.13
N ASP A 372 -10.98 -12.31 -6.91
CA ASP A 372 -11.74 -13.29 -6.12
C ASP A 372 -11.97 -12.80 -4.69
N SER A 373 -10.93 -12.22 -4.06
CA SER A 373 -11.01 -11.68 -2.70
C SER A 373 -11.97 -10.49 -2.60
N VAL A 374 -12.00 -9.60 -3.60
CA VAL A 374 -12.99 -8.52 -3.67
C VAL A 374 -14.41 -9.07 -3.87
N ALA A 375 -14.59 -10.11 -4.69
CA ALA A 375 -15.88 -10.77 -4.87
C ALA A 375 -16.36 -11.50 -3.60
N ALA A 376 -15.45 -12.14 -2.86
CA ALA A 376 -15.71 -12.76 -1.57
C ALA A 376 -16.13 -11.72 -0.51
N TYR A 377 -15.44 -10.57 -0.45
CA TYR A 377 -15.85 -9.44 0.37
C TYR A 377 -17.24 -8.92 -0.01
N GLN A 378 -17.51 -8.69 -1.29
CA GLN A 378 -18.84 -8.23 -1.74
C GLN A 378 -19.95 -9.22 -1.35
N ARG A 379 -19.69 -10.53 -1.40
CA ARG A 379 -20.63 -11.55 -0.92
C ARG A 379 -20.84 -11.46 0.59
N ALA A 380 -19.76 -11.41 1.39
CA ALA A 380 -19.84 -11.26 2.84
C ALA A 380 -20.64 -10.03 3.29
N VAL A 381 -20.46 -8.88 2.62
CA VAL A 381 -21.25 -7.67 2.89
C VAL A 381 -22.73 -7.86 2.55
N ASN A 382 -23.05 -8.51 1.41
CA ASN A 382 -24.43 -8.75 1.00
C ASN A 382 -25.13 -9.81 1.88
N ASP A 383 -24.37 -10.73 2.46
CA ASP A 383 -24.83 -11.74 3.43
C ASP A 383 -25.05 -11.16 4.84
N GLY A 384 -24.70 -9.88 5.07
CA GLY A 384 -24.97 -9.13 6.29
C GLY A 384 -23.80 -9.00 7.28
N ALA A 385 -22.55 -9.23 6.87
CA ALA A 385 -21.41 -9.14 7.78
C ALA A 385 -21.19 -7.72 8.35
N GLU A 386 -20.91 -7.64 9.65
CA GLU A 386 -20.65 -6.40 10.38
C GLU A 386 -19.15 -6.10 10.54
N ARG A 387 -18.32 -7.14 10.48
CA ARG A 387 -16.86 -7.07 10.39
C ARG A 387 -16.33 -8.18 9.46
N VAL A 388 -15.17 -7.93 8.87
CA VAL A 388 -14.47 -8.86 7.98
C VAL A 388 -13.06 -9.08 8.51
N ALA A 389 -12.61 -10.33 8.59
CA ALA A 389 -11.22 -10.71 8.88
C ALA A 389 -10.63 -11.40 7.64
N GLY A 390 -9.52 -10.87 7.12
CA GLY A 390 -8.95 -11.21 5.81
C GLY A 390 -9.23 -10.12 4.76
N PRO A 391 -8.63 -10.17 3.55
CA PRO A 391 -7.88 -11.28 2.96
C PRO A 391 -6.43 -11.39 3.48
N LEU A 392 -5.69 -12.36 2.94
CA LEU A 392 -4.35 -12.78 3.39
C LEU A 392 -3.21 -12.49 2.41
N SER A 393 -3.45 -12.38 1.10
CA SER A 393 -2.38 -12.06 0.14
C SER A 393 -2.16 -10.53 0.10
N LYS A 394 -0.90 -10.08 -0.06
CA LYS A 394 -0.56 -8.64 -0.10
C LYS A 394 -1.31 -7.93 -1.23
N GLU A 395 -1.48 -8.63 -2.34
CA GLU A 395 -2.13 -8.18 -3.57
C GLU A 395 -3.65 -8.07 -3.40
N ALA A 396 -4.27 -9.02 -2.68
CA ALA A 396 -5.69 -8.99 -2.33
C ALA A 396 -6.01 -7.87 -1.33
N VAL A 397 -5.12 -7.62 -0.36
CA VAL A 397 -5.23 -6.48 0.57
C VAL A 397 -5.11 -5.16 -0.21
N ALA A 398 -4.13 -5.04 -1.10
CA ALA A 398 -3.97 -3.86 -1.97
C ALA A 398 -5.22 -3.59 -2.82
N GLU A 399 -5.76 -4.61 -3.49
CA GLU A 399 -6.95 -4.48 -4.35
C GLU A 399 -8.22 -4.10 -3.57
N LEU A 400 -8.39 -4.68 -2.38
CA LEU A 400 -9.53 -4.37 -1.50
C LEU A 400 -9.42 -2.98 -0.90
N PHE A 401 -8.23 -2.55 -0.46
CA PHE A 401 -8.01 -1.19 0.05
C PHE A 401 -8.13 -0.13 -1.04
N ARG A 402 -7.74 -0.45 -2.30
CA ARG A 402 -7.90 0.45 -3.46
C ARG A 402 -9.35 0.80 -3.79
N GLN A 403 -10.33 0.04 -3.30
CA GLN A 403 -11.76 0.40 -3.39
C GLN A 403 -12.07 1.70 -2.62
N GLY A 404 -11.23 2.08 -1.64
CA GLY A 404 -11.24 3.38 -0.95
C GLY A 404 -12.40 3.63 0.03
N ASN A 405 -13.58 3.08 -0.23
CA ASN A 405 -14.77 3.19 0.62
C ASN A 405 -15.38 1.79 0.83
N LEU A 406 -15.00 1.14 1.94
CA LEU A 406 -15.48 -0.19 2.29
C LEU A 406 -16.73 -0.08 3.17
N ARG A 407 -17.88 -0.56 2.65
CA ARG A 407 -19.18 -0.61 3.35
C ARG A 407 -19.11 -1.29 4.73
N VAL A 408 -18.20 -2.25 4.91
CA VAL A 408 -18.00 -3.00 6.16
C VAL A 408 -16.52 -2.94 6.53
N PRO A 409 -16.15 -2.61 7.79
CA PRO A 409 -14.76 -2.55 8.22
C PRO A 409 -14.03 -3.90 8.11
N VAL A 410 -12.80 -3.84 7.61
CA VAL A 410 -11.94 -5.00 7.35
C VAL A 410 -10.71 -4.99 8.27
N LEU A 411 -10.40 -6.12 8.91
CA LEU A 411 -9.08 -6.46 9.44
C LEU A 411 -8.35 -7.28 8.37
N ALA A 412 -7.52 -6.62 7.56
CA ALA A 412 -6.65 -7.31 6.62
C ALA A 412 -5.57 -8.09 7.39
N LEU A 413 -5.31 -9.34 7.00
CA LEU A 413 -4.39 -10.24 7.72
C LEU A 413 -2.99 -10.25 7.11
N ASN A 414 -2.65 -9.15 6.42
CA ASN A 414 -1.38 -8.83 5.79
C ASN A 414 -1.37 -7.33 5.44
N HIS A 415 -0.22 -6.80 5.02
CA HIS A 415 -0.07 -5.42 4.51
C HIS A 415 0.11 -5.42 2.97
N PRO A 416 -0.20 -4.32 2.25
CA PRO A 416 0.08 -4.18 0.83
C PRO A 416 1.48 -3.59 0.59
N ASP A 417 2.36 -4.27 -0.15
CA ASP A 417 3.67 -3.70 -0.53
C ASP A 417 3.56 -2.50 -1.49
N SER A 418 2.39 -2.31 -2.13
CA SER A 418 2.07 -1.14 -2.95
C SER A 418 1.75 0.12 -2.16
N GLY A 419 1.46 0.00 -0.84
CA GLY A 419 1.29 1.13 0.06
C GLY A 419 -0.10 1.76 0.10
N GLU A 420 -1.17 1.06 -0.30
CA GLU A 420 -2.53 1.50 0.02
C GLU A 420 -2.76 1.50 1.55
N ASN A 421 -2.99 2.65 2.16
CA ASN A 421 -3.37 2.72 3.57
C ASN A 421 -4.81 2.19 3.77
N PRO A 422 -5.11 1.51 4.90
CA PRO A 422 -6.46 1.04 5.23
C PRO A 422 -7.57 2.10 5.06
N PRO A 423 -8.67 1.78 4.33
CA PRO A 423 -9.87 2.61 4.27
C PRO A 423 -10.48 2.88 5.66
N SER A 424 -11.26 3.95 5.80
CA SER A 424 -11.83 4.34 7.10
C SER A 424 -12.61 3.19 7.76
N GLY A 425 -12.36 2.98 9.06
CA GLY A 425 -12.87 1.85 9.85
C GLY A 425 -12.02 0.57 9.71
N SER A 426 -11.39 0.35 8.56
CA SER A 426 -10.54 -0.82 8.30
C SER A 426 -9.12 -0.62 8.87
N VAL A 427 -8.40 -1.74 9.01
CA VAL A 427 -7.05 -1.84 9.56
C VAL A 427 -6.26 -3.00 8.92
N GLU A 428 -4.94 -2.97 9.02
CA GLU A 428 -4.05 -4.06 8.58
C GLU A 428 -3.27 -4.68 9.75
N PHE A 429 -3.11 -6.01 9.74
CA PHE A 429 -2.45 -6.77 10.79
C PHE A 429 -1.52 -7.82 10.18
N GLY A 430 -0.23 -7.48 10.09
CA GLY A 430 0.82 -8.32 9.54
C GLY A 430 1.93 -8.62 10.54
N LEU A 431 2.57 -9.78 10.39
CA LEU A 431 3.77 -10.13 11.15
C LEU A 431 5.01 -9.47 10.52
N LEU A 432 5.08 -8.14 10.60
CA LEU A 432 6.08 -7.31 9.92
C LEU A 432 7.52 -7.57 10.45
N PRO A 433 8.47 -8.05 9.61
CA PRO A 433 9.88 -8.17 9.98
C PRO A 433 10.53 -6.81 10.26
N ASP A 434 10.06 -5.79 9.54
CA ASP A 434 10.45 -4.38 9.65
C ASP A 434 10.31 -3.90 11.11
N ALA A 435 9.16 -4.19 11.76
CA ALA A 435 8.87 -3.79 13.14
C ALA A 435 9.67 -4.58 14.17
N GLU A 436 10.06 -5.82 13.86
CA GLU A 436 10.95 -6.63 14.71
C GLU A 436 12.39 -6.09 14.66
N GLY A 437 12.87 -5.70 13.46
CA GLY A 437 14.17 -5.04 13.31
C GLY A 437 14.26 -3.73 14.11
N ALA A 438 13.23 -2.88 14.04
CA ALA A 438 13.18 -1.64 14.81
C ALA A 438 13.11 -1.88 16.34
N GLN A 439 12.33 -2.86 16.81
CA GLN A 439 12.30 -3.22 18.24
C GLN A 439 13.66 -3.73 18.76
N VAL A 440 14.41 -4.49 17.95
CA VAL A 440 15.76 -4.94 18.34
C VAL A 440 16.76 -3.78 18.44
N ALA A 441 16.61 -2.74 17.62
CA ALA A 441 17.43 -1.54 17.74
C ALA A 441 17.19 -0.78 19.05
N GLU A 442 15.92 -0.54 19.42
CA GLU A 442 15.60 0.08 20.72
C GLU A 442 16.14 -0.74 21.90
N HIS A 443 15.97 -2.05 21.85
CA HIS A 443 16.44 -2.97 22.90
C HIS A 443 17.96 -2.94 23.06
N MET A 444 18.71 -2.89 21.95
CA MET A 444 20.17 -2.73 21.97
C MET A 444 20.57 -1.36 22.54
N ILE A 445 19.92 -0.28 22.14
CA ILE A 445 20.17 1.08 22.67
C ILE A 445 19.87 1.17 24.17
N ALA A 446 18.74 0.63 24.63
CA ALA A 446 18.34 0.58 26.03
C ALA A 446 19.31 -0.24 26.90
N ARG A 447 20.05 -1.17 26.28
CA ARG A 447 21.14 -1.95 26.88
C ARG A 447 22.51 -1.27 26.75
N GLY A 448 22.58 -0.01 26.33
CA GLY A 448 23.81 0.78 26.21
C GLY A 448 24.68 0.45 24.98
N ILE A 449 24.21 -0.40 24.07
CA ILE A 449 24.93 -0.74 22.85
C ILE A 449 24.74 0.41 21.85
N THR A 450 25.84 1.06 21.48
CA THR A 450 25.86 2.24 20.61
C THR A 450 26.61 2.00 19.30
N ARG A 451 27.27 0.85 19.17
CA ARG A 451 28.00 0.41 17.97
C ARG A 451 27.54 -1.01 17.61
N ALA A 452 27.12 -1.23 16.38
CA ALA A 452 26.54 -2.51 15.96
C ALA A 452 27.08 -3.02 14.63
N ALA A 453 27.11 -4.35 14.50
CA ALA A 453 27.33 -5.06 13.25
C ALA A 453 26.05 -5.77 12.81
N ILE A 454 25.79 -5.83 11.49
CA ILE A 454 24.60 -6.46 10.91
C ILE A 454 24.98 -7.71 10.12
N PHE A 455 24.33 -8.84 10.41
CA PHE A 455 24.30 -10.00 9.51
C PHE A 455 22.86 -10.33 9.10
N ALA A 456 22.54 -10.26 7.81
CA ALA A 456 21.23 -10.64 7.29
C ALA A 456 21.34 -11.81 6.31
N ALA A 457 20.31 -12.67 6.30
CA ALA A 457 20.07 -13.57 5.18
C ALA A 457 19.70 -12.77 3.92
N THR A 458 19.89 -13.33 2.73
CA THR A 458 19.51 -12.69 1.45
C THR A 458 18.02 -12.77 1.10
N ASP A 459 17.16 -13.18 2.04
CA ASP A 459 15.70 -13.16 1.89
C ASP A 459 15.13 -11.73 2.03
N GLU A 460 14.04 -11.41 1.32
CA GLU A 460 13.35 -10.10 1.41
C GLU A 460 13.04 -9.69 2.87
N TRP A 461 12.53 -10.63 3.68
CA TRP A 461 12.15 -10.37 5.07
C TRP A 461 13.37 -10.01 5.94
N ALA A 462 14.54 -10.58 5.65
CA ALA A 462 15.77 -10.37 6.40
C ALA A 462 16.43 -9.04 6.03
N GLU A 463 16.44 -8.69 4.73
CA GLU A 463 16.83 -7.37 4.25
C GLU A 463 15.94 -6.28 4.86
N ARG A 464 14.60 -6.45 4.85
CA ARG A 464 13.65 -5.50 5.45
C ARG A 464 13.88 -5.29 6.94
N ALA A 465 14.09 -6.37 7.70
CA ALA A 465 14.43 -6.28 9.12
C ALA A 465 15.78 -5.56 9.36
N ALA A 466 16.79 -5.81 8.52
CA ALA A 466 18.09 -5.15 8.61
C ALA A 466 18.04 -3.64 8.27
N LEU A 467 17.26 -3.25 7.26
CA LEU A 467 17.04 -1.84 6.91
C LEU A 467 16.30 -1.09 8.02
N ALA A 468 15.27 -1.69 8.61
CA ALA A 468 14.53 -1.09 9.72
C ALA A 468 15.38 -1.01 11.00
N PHE A 469 16.14 -2.07 11.33
CA PHE A 469 17.11 -2.05 12.43
C PHE A 469 18.12 -0.92 12.25
N ARG A 470 18.73 -0.79 11.06
CA ARG A 470 19.67 0.30 10.73
C ARG A 470 19.05 1.67 10.99
N ALA A 471 17.90 1.95 10.36
CA ALA A 471 17.25 3.25 10.44
C ALA A 471 16.91 3.64 11.89
N GLN A 472 16.39 2.69 12.68
CA GLN A 472 16.07 2.93 14.08
C GLN A 472 17.32 3.14 14.95
N PHE A 473 18.33 2.28 14.80
CA PHE A 473 19.56 2.32 15.60
C PHE A 473 20.33 3.63 15.35
N GLU A 474 20.41 4.06 14.10
CA GLU A 474 21.05 5.32 13.71
C GLU A 474 20.22 6.55 14.14
N GLN A 475 18.88 6.51 14.09
CA GLN A 475 18.02 7.57 14.64
C GLN A 475 18.21 7.75 16.15
N ARG A 476 18.42 6.65 16.89
CA ARG A 476 18.70 6.67 18.34
C ARG A 476 20.17 7.02 18.69
N GLY A 477 20.97 7.42 17.71
CA GLY A 477 22.36 7.86 17.90
C GLY A 477 23.39 6.72 17.93
N GLY A 478 22.97 5.48 17.74
CA GLY A 478 23.85 4.35 17.48
C GLY A 478 24.54 4.44 16.11
N ARG A 479 25.52 3.57 15.87
CA ARG A 479 26.29 3.53 14.62
C ARG A 479 26.48 2.10 14.13
N ILE A 480 26.11 1.84 12.88
CA ILE A 480 26.48 0.59 12.21
C ILE A 480 27.92 0.72 11.69
N LEU A 481 28.81 -0.15 12.14
CA LEU A 481 30.23 -0.12 11.74
C LEU A 481 30.56 -1.10 10.61
N GLY A 482 29.73 -2.14 10.43
CA GLY A 482 29.89 -3.09 9.35
C GLY A 482 28.63 -3.93 9.15
N GLU A 483 28.44 -4.39 7.92
CA GLU A 483 27.37 -5.32 7.59
C GLU A 483 27.83 -6.37 6.59
N ALA A 484 27.23 -7.54 6.64
CA ALA A 484 27.40 -8.59 5.64
C ALA A 484 26.09 -9.31 5.36
N ARG A 485 26.04 -9.99 4.21
CA ARG A 485 24.94 -10.87 3.82
C ARG A 485 25.38 -12.32 3.78
N VAL A 486 24.46 -13.20 4.13
CA VAL A 486 24.67 -14.65 4.28
C VAL A 486 23.65 -15.37 3.40
N ARG A 487 24.10 -16.32 2.57
CA ARG A 487 23.22 -17.10 1.69
C ARG A 487 22.96 -18.47 2.31
N ASP A 488 21.75 -18.99 2.15
CA ASP A 488 21.31 -20.29 2.69
C ASP A 488 22.21 -21.48 2.29
N ALA A 489 22.86 -21.41 1.13
CA ALA A 489 23.77 -22.46 0.63
C ALA A 489 25.22 -22.35 1.14
N ASP A 490 25.60 -21.25 1.80
CA ASP A 490 26.94 -21.07 2.33
C ASP A 490 27.08 -21.73 3.71
N VAL A 491 28.23 -22.39 3.95
CA VAL A 491 28.58 -22.99 5.25
C VAL A 491 29.81 -22.33 5.90
N ASN A 492 30.61 -21.59 5.12
CA ASN A 492 31.80 -20.88 5.57
C ASN A 492 31.54 -19.36 5.50
N TYR A 493 31.39 -18.73 6.66
CA TYR A 493 31.09 -17.30 6.77
C TYR A 493 32.32 -16.45 7.09
N SER A 494 33.53 -16.99 6.96
CA SER A 494 34.77 -16.27 7.28
C SER A 494 34.98 -14.97 6.46
N SER A 495 34.37 -14.84 5.28
CA SER A 495 34.34 -13.58 4.53
C SER A 495 33.28 -12.60 5.07
N PRO A 496 31.98 -12.96 5.18
CA PRO A 496 30.99 -12.15 5.90
C PRO A 496 31.43 -11.67 7.29
N ILE A 497 32.06 -12.53 8.10
CA ILE A 497 32.55 -12.20 9.45
C ILE A 497 33.65 -11.13 9.39
N LYS A 498 34.60 -11.24 8.45
CA LYS A 498 35.64 -10.21 8.24
C LYS A 498 35.03 -8.89 7.75
N GLN A 499 34.04 -8.96 6.87
CA GLN A 499 33.36 -7.77 6.32
C GLN A 499 32.58 -7.01 7.39
N ALA A 500 31.74 -7.71 8.17
CA ALA A 500 30.89 -7.06 9.16
C ALA A 500 31.62 -6.64 10.44
N LEU A 501 32.72 -7.31 10.81
CA LEU A 501 33.40 -7.12 12.11
C LEU A 501 34.79 -6.47 12.03
N ALA A 502 35.20 -5.94 10.87
CA ALA A 502 36.54 -5.36 10.66
C ALA A 502 36.94 -4.29 11.70
N ASP A 503 36.01 -3.40 12.06
CA ASP A 503 36.24 -2.25 12.95
C ASP A 503 35.92 -2.55 14.44
N PHE A 504 35.80 -3.85 14.79
CA PHE A 504 35.54 -4.31 16.16
C PHE A 504 36.77 -4.97 16.78
N SER A 505 36.94 -4.78 18.08
CA SER A 505 38.05 -5.40 18.81
C SER A 505 37.82 -6.90 19.02
N THR A 506 38.67 -7.75 18.45
CA THR A 506 38.83 -9.11 18.98
C THR A 506 39.56 -9.02 20.31
N ALA A 507 38.92 -9.45 21.40
CA ALA A 507 39.44 -9.30 22.75
C ALA A 507 40.61 -10.27 23.04
N LYS A 508 41.79 -9.96 22.47
CA LYS A 508 43.08 -10.66 22.67
C LYS A 508 44.14 -9.78 23.33
N THR A 509 43.96 -8.47 23.38
CA THR A 509 44.84 -7.54 24.12
C THR A 509 44.13 -7.05 25.37
N VAL A 510 44.35 -7.77 26.48
CA VAL A 510 44.33 -7.16 27.81
C VAL A 510 45.76 -6.71 28.10
N PRO A 511 46.06 -5.40 28.15
CA PRO A 511 47.29 -4.92 28.76
C PRO A 511 47.27 -5.31 30.24
N ALA A 512 48.38 -5.83 30.77
CA ALA A 512 48.47 -6.21 32.18
C ALA A 512 48.65 -4.96 33.08
N THR A 513 47.60 -4.16 33.24
CA THR A 513 47.57 -2.98 34.11
C THR A 513 46.99 -3.34 35.48
N THR A 514 47.90 -3.45 36.46
CA THR A 514 47.73 -3.23 37.90
C THR A 514 46.32 -3.11 38.47
N ALA A 515 45.96 -4.01 39.39
CA ALA A 515 44.72 -3.94 40.16
C ALA A 515 44.65 -2.69 41.05
N ASN A 516 43.72 -1.78 40.74
CA ASN A 516 42.99 -0.92 41.69
C ASN A 516 41.99 -0.03 40.90
N ASP A 517 40.92 -0.63 40.39
CA ASP A 517 39.72 0.11 39.99
C ASP A 517 38.48 -0.65 40.43
N ILE A 518 37.41 0.08 40.76
CA ILE A 518 36.23 -0.44 41.47
C ILE A 518 35.16 -0.89 40.47
N ASP A 519 34.47 -1.97 40.85
CA ASP A 519 33.52 -2.77 40.06
C ASP A 519 32.30 -1.99 39.53
N THR A 520 32.51 -1.17 38.49
CA THR A 520 31.45 -0.73 37.57
C THR A 520 31.37 -1.71 36.40
N PRO A 521 30.24 -2.42 36.20
CA PRO A 521 30.10 -3.31 35.05
C PRO A 521 30.19 -2.53 33.74
N THR A 522 31.27 -2.75 32.97
CA THR A 522 31.46 -2.09 31.67
C THR A 522 30.40 -2.59 30.68
N VAL A 523 29.31 -1.83 30.55
CA VAL A 523 28.23 -2.12 29.60
C VAL A 523 28.81 -2.23 28.18
N PRO A 524 28.55 -3.31 27.43
CA PRO A 524 29.10 -3.48 26.10
C PRO A 524 28.60 -2.40 25.13
N ALA A 525 29.48 -1.48 24.74
CA ALA A 525 29.14 -0.49 23.70
C ALA A 525 28.96 -1.12 22.32
N ASP A 526 29.57 -2.29 22.09
CA ASP A 526 29.55 -3.06 20.84
C ASP A 526 28.57 -4.25 20.91
N GLY A 527 27.79 -4.48 19.85
CA GLY A 527 26.85 -5.61 19.72
C GLY A 527 26.67 -6.13 18.28
N ILE A 528 26.01 -7.28 18.13
CA ILE A 528 25.68 -7.88 16.82
C ILE A 528 24.17 -8.02 16.65
N PHE A 529 23.62 -7.52 15.55
CA PHE A 529 22.26 -7.81 15.09
C PHE A 529 22.27 -8.91 14.01
N ILE A 530 21.37 -9.88 14.13
CA ILE A 530 21.18 -10.95 13.14
C ILE A 530 19.72 -11.07 12.66
N ALA A 531 19.51 -11.11 11.35
CA ALA A 531 18.24 -11.39 10.71
C ALA A 531 18.38 -12.62 9.80
N MET A 532 18.22 -13.82 10.37
CA MET A 532 18.43 -15.09 9.67
C MET A 532 17.69 -16.26 10.32
N ARG A 533 17.56 -17.37 9.60
CA ARG A 533 16.88 -18.60 10.05
C ARG A 533 17.76 -19.36 11.07
N PRO A 534 17.20 -20.30 11.87
CA PRO A 534 17.95 -20.97 12.94
C PRO A 534 19.18 -21.74 12.42
N GLN A 535 19.07 -22.34 11.22
CA GLN A 535 20.17 -23.08 10.59
C GLN A 535 21.38 -22.19 10.27
N GLN A 536 21.14 -20.96 9.79
CA GLN A 536 22.19 -19.98 9.48
C GLN A 536 22.83 -19.45 10.76
N ALA A 537 22.02 -19.12 11.78
CA ALA A 537 22.52 -18.65 13.06
C ALA A 537 23.39 -19.70 13.79
N ARG A 538 22.97 -20.97 13.78
CA ARG A 538 23.74 -22.10 14.34
C ARG A 538 25.09 -22.30 13.61
N LEU A 539 25.19 -21.98 12.32
CA LEU A 539 26.46 -21.99 11.58
C LEU A 539 27.31 -20.74 11.83
N LEU A 540 26.69 -19.56 12.01
CA LEU A 540 27.39 -18.28 12.15
C LEU A 540 28.01 -18.09 13.52
N LEU A 541 27.27 -18.34 14.60
CA LEU A 541 27.71 -17.96 15.93
C LEU A 541 28.94 -18.75 16.42
N PRO A 542 29.11 -20.06 16.14
CA PRO A 542 30.38 -20.75 16.37
C PRO A 542 31.54 -20.14 15.57
N GLN A 543 31.33 -19.73 14.31
CA GLN A 543 32.37 -19.11 13.49
C GLN A 543 32.77 -17.71 14.00
N VAL A 544 31.81 -16.90 14.48
CA VAL A 544 32.06 -15.60 15.13
C VAL A 544 32.84 -15.79 16.44
N LYS A 545 32.43 -16.76 17.27
CA LYS A 545 33.11 -17.15 18.52
C LYS A 545 34.56 -17.63 18.25
N ILE A 546 34.78 -18.44 17.20
CA ILE A 546 36.11 -18.91 16.75
C ILE A 546 36.99 -17.76 16.22
N ALA A 547 36.40 -16.78 15.52
CA ALA A 547 37.11 -15.60 15.05
C ALA A 547 37.59 -14.67 16.20
N GLY A 548 37.11 -14.87 17.43
CA GLY A 548 37.55 -14.18 18.64
C GLY A 548 36.66 -13.02 19.08
N TYR A 549 35.49 -12.86 18.47
CA TYR A 549 34.49 -11.86 18.87
C TYR A 549 33.57 -12.44 19.95
N LYS A 550 33.24 -11.63 20.96
CA LYS A 550 32.46 -12.04 22.14
C LYS A 550 31.34 -11.05 22.50
N MET A 551 30.88 -10.28 21.52
CA MET A 551 29.82 -9.28 21.67
C MET A 551 28.46 -9.97 21.93
N PRO A 552 27.53 -9.32 22.66
CA PRO A 552 26.16 -9.80 22.79
C PRO A 552 25.47 -9.79 21.41
N VAL A 553 24.58 -10.76 21.20
CA VAL A 553 23.91 -11.00 19.91
C VAL A 553 22.39 -10.91 20.06
N PHE A 554 21.77 -10.16 19.17
CA PHE A 554 20.35 -9.87 19.15
C PHE A 554 19.72 -10.23 17.81
N ALA A 555 18.47 -10.70 17.81
CA ALA A 555 17.80 -11.16 16.60
C ALA A 555 16.30 -10.86 16.55
N THR A 556 15.73 -10.97 15.35
CA THR A 556 14.27 -11.06 15.14
C THR A 556 13.76 -12.47 15.45
N SER A 557 12.44 -12.66 15.53
CA SER A 557 11.80 -13.94 15.88
C SER A 557 12.22 -15.13 15.01
N HIS A 558 12.69 -14.84 13.79
CA HIS A 558 13.09 -15.82 12.78
C HIS A 558 14.32 -16.66 13.17
N VAL A 559 15.11 -16.23 14.17
CA VAL A 559 16.20 -17.05 14.75
C VAL A 559 15.68 -18.30 15.46
N TYR A 560 14.42 -18.30 15.89
CA TYR A 560 13.78 -19.40 16.62
C TYR A 560 12.73 -20.12 15.75
N ALA A 561 12.85 -21.45 15.71
CA ALA A 561 11.98 -22.34 14.93
C ALA A 561 10.53 -22.47 15.47
N GLY A 562 10.20 -21.82 16.59
CA GLY A 562 8.93 -22.01 17.30
C GLY A 562 8.85 -23.33 18.09
N SER A 563 9.92 -24.13 18.15
CA SER A 563 10.00 -25.35 18.95
C SER A 563 11.43 -25.62 19.41
N ALA A 564 11.61 -25.96 20.69
CA ALA A 564 12.91 -26.26 21.28
C ALA A 564 13.60 -27.43 20.55
N THR A 565 14.79 -27.20 20.01
CA THR A 565 15.60 -28.20 19.31
C THR A 565 16.91 -28.40 20.07
N GLN A 566 16.82 -28.72 21.37
CA GLN A 566 17.85 -28.45 22.38
C GLN A 566 19.28 -28.82 21.98
N GLY A 567 19.51 -29.97 21.34
CA GLY A 567 20.84 -30.40 20.91
C GLY A 567 21.48 -29.50 19.84
N LEU A 568 20.68 -28.89 18.96
CA LEU A 568 21.13 -27.98 17.90
C LEU A 568 21.10 -26.50 18.31
N ASP A 569 20.24 -26.13 19.27
CA ASP A 569 20.07 -24.74 19.70
C ASP A 569 21.17 -24.27 20.67
N ARG A 570 22.08 -25.14 21.12
CA ARG A 570 23.20 -24.76 22.00
C ARG A 570 24.18 -23.79 21.34
N ASP A 571 24.33 -23.84 20.01
CA ASP A 571 25.17 -22.88 19.28
C ASP A 571 24.64 -21.44 19.39
N LEU A 572 23.33 -21.31 19.61
CA LEU A 572 22.60 -20.06 19.84
C LEU A 572 22.63 -19.59 21.30
N ASP A 573 23.19 -20.37 22.25
CA ASP A 573 23.23 -20.00 23.67
C ASP A 573 23.80 -18.58 23.85
N GLY A 574 23.02 -17.74 24.56
CA GLY A 574 23.28 -16.33 24.79
C GLY A 574 22.55 -15.34 23.85
N VAL A 575 22.04 -15.77 22.70
CA VAL A 575 21.29 -14.88 21.77
C VAL A 575 19.97 -14.43 22.40
N GLN A 576 19.72 -13.11 22.39
CA GLN A 576 18.43 -12.52 22.75
C GLN A 576 17.61 -12.20 21.49
N PHE A 577 16.28 -12.34 21.55
CA PHE A 577 15.41 -12.07 20.40
C PHE A 577 13.99 -11.69 20.82
N CYS A 578 13.29 -10.94 19.97
CA CYS A 578 11.88 -10.60 20.16
C CYS A 578 10.95 -11.67 19.56
N ASP A 579 9.84 -11.99 20.24
CA ASP A 579 8.87 -12.96 19.73
C ASP A 579 7.46 -12.78 20.34
N ALA A 580 6.50 -13.53 19.82
CA ALA A 580 5.13 -13.58 20.28
C ALA A 580 4.99 -14.31 21.65
N PRO A 581 4.35 -13.73 22.68
CA PRO A 581 4.25 -14.33 24.02
C PRO A 581 3.57 -15.70 24.06
N TRP A 582 2.67 -15.99 23.13
CA TRP A 582 1.99 -17.28 23.05
C TRP A 582 2.93 -18.45 22.71
N LEU A 583 4.08 -18.20 22.06
CA LEU A 583 5.08 -19.26 21.82
C LEU A 583 5.68 -19.83 23.13
N PHE A 584 5.54 -19.10 24.24
CA PHE A 584 6.14 -19.37 25.55
C PHE A 584 5.10 -19.63 26.65
N ASP A 585 3.82 -19.81 26.30
CA ASP A 585 2.70 -20.00 27.24
C ASP A 585 2.46 -18.82 28.23
N ILE A 586 2.93 -17.60 27.92
CA ILE A 586 2.73 -16.41 28.79
C ILE A 586 1.75 -15.36 28.23
N ALA A 587 1.02 -15.67 27.16
CA ALA A 587 -0.04 -14.79 26.65
C ALA A 587 -1.32 -14.91 27.50
N ALA A 588 -1.83 -13.79 27.99
CA ALA A 588 -3.06 -13.74 28.79
C ALA A 588 -4.31 -13.79 27.90
N GLY A 589 -5.41 -14.35 28.42
CA GLY A 589 -6.73 -14.31 27.77
C GLY A 589 -6.91 -15.25 26.57
N VAL A 590 -5.91 -16.07 26.24
CA VAL A 590 -5.96 -17.07 25.15
C VAL A 590 -5.66 -18.49 25.66
N PRO A 591 -6.13 -19.55 24.98
CA PRO A 591 -5.81 -20.92 25.38
C PRO A 591 -4.31 -21.22 25.31
N LEU A 592 -3.81 -22.05 26.23
CA LEU A 592 -2.39 -22.38 26.30
C LEU A 592 -1.91 -23.12 25.05
N ARG A 593 -0.74 -22.72 24.57
CA ARG A 593 -0.08 -23.34 23.43
C ARG A 593 0.30 -24.78 23.75
N SER A 594 0.83 -25.06 24.94
CA SER A 594 1.16 -26.43 25.36
C SER A 594 -0.06 -27.35 25.50
N GLU A 595 -1.29 -26.83 25.49
CA GLU A 595 -2.52 -27.62 25.37
C GLU A 595 -2.87 -27.84 23.90
N LEU A 596 -3.08 -26.77 23.14
CA LEU A 596 -3.48 -26.85 21.73
C LEU A 596 -2.46 -27.60 20.86
N ALA A 597 -1.16 -27.36 21.08
CA ALA A 597 -0.07 -28.00 20.33
C ALA A 597 0.08 -29.51 20.62
N ARG A 598 -0.63 -30.10 21.59
CA ARG A 598 -0.71 -31.58 21.69
C ARG A 598 -1.49 -32.19 20.52
N ASN A 599 -2.57 -31.54 20.08
CA ASN A 599 -3.52 -32.09 19.11
C ASN A 599 -3.52 -31.36 17.76
N LEU A 600 -3.13 -30.09 17.71
CA LEU A 600 -3.10 -29.28 16.49
C LEU A 600 -1.66 -29.12 15.97
N PRO A 601 -1.31 -29.68 14.79
CA PRO A 601 0.01 -29.48 14.18
C PRO A 601 0.30 -28.02 13.84
N THR A 602 -0.73 -27.25 13.48
CA THR A 602 -0.65 -25.82 13.14
C THR A 602 -0.15 -24.94 14.30
N ALA A 603 -0.38 -25.35 15.55
CA ALA A 603 0.14 -24.70 16.76
C ALA A 603 1.64 -24.96 17.06
N ARG A 604 2.33 -25.74 16.20
CA ARG A 604 3.74 -26.12 16.36
C ARG A 604 4.66 -25.36 15.41
N GLY A 605 5.96 -25.32 15.76
CA GLY A 605 7.03 -24.86 14.87
C GLY A 605 6.77 -23.48 14.24
N VAL A 606 7.10 -23.36 12.96
CA VAL A 606 6.97 -22.10 12.20
C VAL A 606 5.52 -21.60 12.03
N SER A 607 4.53 -22.49 12.00
CA SER A 607 3.11 -22.09 11.90
C SER A 607 2.53 -21.54 13.21
N ALA A 608 3.20 -21.75 14.36
CA ALA A 608 2.72 -21.27 15.65
C ALA A 608 2.51 -19.73 15.70
N ARG A 609 3.31 -18.95 14.96
CA ARG A 609 3.13 -17.48 14.87
C ARG A 609 1.92 -17.07 14.03
N LEU A 610 1.59 -17.85 13.00
CA LEU A 610 0.38 -17.68 12.20
C LEU A 610 -0.87 -18.13 12.97
N PHE A 611 -0.74 -19.16 13.81
CA PHE A 611 -1.78 -19.56 14.75
C PHE A 611 -2.06 -18.46 15.79
N ALA A 612 -1.01 -17.84 16.34
CA ALA A 612 -1.12 -16.69 17.22
C ALA A 612 -1.78 -15.47 16.52
N LEU A 613 -1.41 -15.18 15.26
CA LEU A 613 -2.08 -14.17 14.43
C LEU A 613 -3.58 -14.48 14.28
N GLY A 614 -3.95 -15.76 14.14
CA GLY A 614 -5.34 -16.23 14.13
C GLY A 614 -6.09 -15.95 15.43
N LEU A 615 -5.51 -16.30 16.59
CA LEU A 615 -6.08 -16.02 17.91
C LEU A 615 -6.39 -14.51 18.06
N ASP A 616 -5.42 -13.66 17.70
CA ASP A 616 -5.57 -12.21 17.81
C ASP A 616 -6.50 -11.60 16.76
N ALA A 617 -6.56 -12.17 15.55
CA ALA A 617 -7.49 -11.72 14.52
C ALA A 617 -8.96 -11.90 14.92
N TYR A 618 -9.26 -12.89 15.76
CA TYR A 618 -10.57 -13.00 16.42
C TYR A 618 -10.68 -11.99 17.57
N ASN A 619 -9.73 -12.01 18.52
CA ASN A 619 -9.79 -11.18 19.73
C ASN A 619 -9.84 -9.67 19.47
N LEU A 620 -9.27 -9.18 18.37
CA LEU A 620 -9.28 -7.76 18.00
C LEU A 620 -10.64 -7.28 17.47
N MET A 621 -11.49 -8.16 16.91
CA MET A 621 -12.78 -7.80 16.27
C MET A 621 -13.63 -6.80 17.10
N PRO A 622 -13.92 -7.03 18.40
CA PRO A 622 -14.75 -6.13 19.19
C PRO A 622 -14.06 -4.83 19.61
N TYR A 623 -12.73 -4.69 19.45
CA TYR A 623 -11.95 -3.56 19.97
C TYR A 623 -11.40 -2.61 18.89
N LEU A 624 -11.51 -2.95 17.59
CA LEU A 624 -10.94 -2.15 16.49
C LEU A 624 -11.29 -0.67 16.57
N ASP A 625 -12.56 -0.36 16.85
CA ASP A 625 -13.07 1.01 16.98
C ASP A 625 -12.47 1.76 18.18
N SER A 626 -12.15 1.04 19.26
CA SER A 626 -11.62 1.61 20.50
C SER A 626 -10.12 1.88 20.38
N LEU A 627 -9.35 0.91 19.87
CA LEU A 627 -7.90 1.07 19.64
C LEU A 627 -7.59 2.16 18.59
N ARG A 628 -8.41 2.30 17.54
CA ARG A 628 -8.29 3.40 16.56
C ARG A 628 -8.61 4.79 17.15
N GLY A 629 -9.24 4.86 18.32
CA GLY A 629 -9.58 6.11 19.01
C GLY A 629 -8.60 6.52 20.10
N HIS A 630 -7.75 5.60 20.58
CA HIS A 630 -6.91 5.75 21.77
C HIS A 630 -5.54 5.13 21.48
N GLN A 631 -4.53 5.93 21.16
CA GLN A 631 -3.23 5.45 20.69
C GLN A 631 -2.30 5.02 21.85
N GLU A 632 -2.57 5.54 23.04
CA GLU A 632 -1.99 5.15 24.32
C GLU A 632 -2.49 3.79 24.84
N SER A 633 -3.49 3.21 24.17
CA SER A 633 -4.18 1.98 24.57
C SER A 633 -3.71 0.74 23.82
N TYR A 634 -3.74 -0.42 24.49
CA TYR A 634 -3.43 -1.72 23.88
C TYR A 634 -4.35 -2.85 24.32
N GLN A 635 -4.57 -3.80 23.42
CA GLN A 635 -5.13 -5.11 23.72
C GLN A 635 -3.98 -6.10 23.98
N PRO A 636 -3.90 -6.76 25.15
CA PRO A 636 -3.04 -7.92 25.34
C PRO A 636 -3.42 -9.06 24.37
N GLY A 637 -2.45 -9.61 23.64
CA GLY A 637 -2.68 -10.65 22.63
C GLY A 637 -1.62 -11.76 22.61
N ALA A 638 -1.87 -12.77 21.78
CA ALA A 638 -1.00 -13.91 21.54
C ALA A 638 0.30 -13.52 20.82
N THR A 639 0.25 -12.50 19.95
CA THR A 639 1.36 -12.00 19.12
C THR A 639 2.07 -10.78 19.69
N GLY A 640 1.64 -10.24 20.84
CA GLY A 640 2.25 -9.09 21.52
C GLY A 640 1.23 -8.27 22.32
N GLN A 641 1.62 -7.07 22.75
CA GLN A 641 0.66 -6.00 23.03
C GLN A 641 0.26 -5.35 21.70
N LEU A 642 -1.04 -5.18 21.48
CA LEU A 642 -1.60 -4.77 20.19
C LEU A 642 -2.22 -3.38 20.29
N SER A 643 -1.64 -2.42 19.58
CA SER A 643 -2.13 -1.04 19.43
C SER A 643 -2.40 -0.75 17.95
N ILE A 644 -3.07 0.37 17.63
CA ILE A 644 -3.38 0.73 16.23
C ILE A 644 -2.97 2.17 15.97
N ASP A 645 -2.13 2.38 14.94
CA ASP A 645 -1.59 3.69 14.63
C ASP A 645 -2.56 4.60 13.84
N ALA A 646 -2.13 5.85 13.58
CA ALA A 646 -2.90 6.85 12.84
C ALA A 646 -3.23 6.46 11.38
N TYR A 647 -2.54 5.46 10.82
CA TYR A 647 -2.73 4.96 9.47
C TYR A 647 -3.65 3.72 9.45
N GLY A 648 -3.96 3.15 10.63
CA GLY A 648 -4.75 1.93 10.77
C GLY A 648 -3.91 0.65 10.75
N ARG A 649 -2.59 0.72 10.95
CA ARG A 649 -1.74 -0.48 11.04
C ARG A 649 -1.72 -0.98 12.49
N VAL A 650 -1.90 -2.28 12.70
CA VAL A 650 -1.81 -2.92 14.02
C VAL A 650 -0.34 -3.06 14.39
N GLN A 651 0.10 -2.30 15.40
CA GLN A 651 1.46 -2.29 15.91
C GLN A 651 1.58 -3.31 17.06
N ARG A 652 2.65 -4.13 17.02
CA ARG A 652 2.92 -5.21 17.99
C ARG A 652 4.15 -4.88 18.84
N LEU A 653 3.98 -4.71 20.16
CA LEU A 653 5.12 -4.78 21.09
C LEU A 653 5.34 -6.23 21.53
N LEU A 654 6.53 -6.75 21.30
CA LEU A 654 6.90 -8.16 21.54
C LEU A 654 7.50 -8.39 22.92
N ILE A 655 7.53 -9.66 23.35
CA ILE A 655 8.35 -10.06 24.50
C ILE A 655 9.78 -10.34 24.06
N TRP A 656 10.70 -10.27 25.01
CA TRP A 656 12.08 -10.70 24.83
C TRP A 656 12.28 -12.14 25.33
N ALA A 657 13.09 -12.89 24.59
CA ALA A 657 13.51 -14.24 24.92
C ALA A 657 15.04 -14.39 24.76
N GLN A 658 15.63 -15.36 25.47
CA GLN A 658 17.04 -15.72 25.34
C GLN A 658 17.20 -17.24 25.19
N PHE A 659 18.20 -17.69 24.44
CA PHE A 659 18.61 -19.10 24.42
C PHE A 659 19.49 -19.44 25.63
N GLU A 660 19.02 -20.38 26.44
CA GLU A 660 19.73 -20.94 27.59
C GLU A 660 19.81 -22.47 27.52
N ASN A 661 21.03 -23.01 27.45
CA ASN A 661 21.29 -24.46 27.38
C ASN A 661 20.52 -25.17 26.25
N GLY A 662 20.39 -24.51 25.10
CA GLY A 662 19.63 -24.94 23.93
C GLY A 662 18.11 -24.71 24.01
N ASN A 663 17.60 -23.99 25.00
CA ASN A 663 16.16 -23.70 25.11
C ASN A 663 15.91 -22.19 25.07
N ALA A 664 15.04 -21.75 24.17
CA ALA A 664 14.51 -20.40 24.22
C ALA A 664 13.60 -20.22 25.45
N ARG A 665 13.82 -19.16 26.22
CA ARG A 665 13.05 -18.80 27.42
C ARG A 665 12.72 -17.31 27.39
N ALA A 666 11.52 -16.93 27.83
CA ALA A 666 11.15 -15.52 27.97
C ALA A 666 11.98 -14.86 29.10
N ILE A 667 12.40 -13.61 28.88
CA ILE A 667 13.12 -12.81 29.87
C ILE A 667 12.08 -12.07 30.72
N ASN A 668 11.91 -12.50 31.97
CA ASN A 668 10.91 -11.94 32.88
C ASN A 668 11.22 -10.47 33.21
N GLY A 669 10.27 -9.58 32.94
CA GLY A 669 10.32 -8.15 33.27
C GLY A 669 10.38 -7.21 32.07
N GLU A 670 10.83 -7.68 30.90
CA GLU A 670 11.23 -6.79 29.79
C GLU A 670 10.09 -6.32 28.86
N LEU A 671 8.85 -6.31 29.34
CA LEU A 671 7.75 -5.56 28.69
C LEU A 671 7.77 -4.07 29.04
N THR A 672 8.66 -3.62 29.93
CA THR A 672 8.80 -2.21 30.33
C THR A 672 9.84 -1.47 29.48
N LEU A 673 9.40 -0.91 28.34
CA LEU A 673 10.18 0.13 27.64
C LEU A 673 10.12 1.46 28.41
N SER A 674 10.96 1.56 29.43
CA SER A 674 11.30 2.74 30.24
C SER A 674 10.17 3.76 30.48
N SER A 675 9.52 3.67 31.64
CA SER A 675 9.07 4.91 32.31
C SER A 675 10.29 5.79 32.55
N ALA A 676 10.30 7.01 32.00
CA ALA A 676 11.32 8.01 32.32
C ALA A 676 11.19 8.45 33.80
N PRO A 677 12.28 8.89 34.45
CA PRO A 677 12.31 9.25 35.87
C PRO A 677 11.58 10.57 36.20
#